data_AF-A0A1W4WP32-F1
#
_entry.id   AF-A0A1W4WP32-F1
#
_cell.length_a   1.000
_cell.length_b   1.000
_cell.length_c   1.000
_cell.angle_alpha   90.00
_cell.angle_beta   90.00
_cell.angle_gamma   90.00
#
_symmetry.space_group_name_H-M   'P 1'
#
loop_
_entity.id
_entity.type
_entity.pdbx_description
1 polymer ?
#
loop_
_entity_poly.entity_id
_entity_poly.type
_entity_poly.pdbx_seq_one_letter_code
_entity_poly.pdbx_strand_id
1 'polypeptide(L)'
;MTRRVGGDRRQRCRERLDLRGVGHATSRSACELPVTLLRQFPANVSLLKLPSMDYVSFGCCLLAFILYYNSLDGDFVYDDRRAILTNPDLLPSSPWNQLLENDFWGTPLSDSGSHGSYRPLCVLTFRINYLLGGFQPWGYHVVNVILHCLATALLVRVARSVLPTSYSYIGSAVTGLIFAAHPVHTEAVAGVVGRADLTACNFYFMSFLCYIAHCKYRDHNHYRKLSTVNNFCYRNVQEDDKASKYHKFVVDLQKKVTNCNWPRRFTELEVPRDMVSTKFTLKGYALSDGVYEFSWTENLKKWTCLSLTIVLALASMLSKETGITVTGICLFYDFLRTRSFTKKQWRSASVLIMSTALMLFFRLHFHRTPYFSTADNPVAKVQSVWSRFFTFLYLPVFNAGILFYPHELSFDWGMDALPRITTISDPRNGVSLVFYSILGLITYKCWKTLEKMKMPRDKLTKSKKTTEKALVISNESLKWVCRCHVCHYNITNAHTLMCRTNNNNNNISAHSVCTCSRVNVKKVFKNEKVTSLSVVRAVLLSLAFTVIPFLPATNLLFYVGFVVAERVLYLPSAGFCLLVGLGSAKLWEVRRFRYLAVAGLVTLLLAFSARTILRNEDWRTEEKLYRSAVNINPPKAYGNLGSVLSGQGRTAEAEWAFRKALLYRPNMADVHYNL
;
A
#
# COMPACT_ATOMS: atom_id res chain seq x y z
N MET A 1 -9.81 25.54 -75.18
CA MET A 1 -8.64 25.38 -76.06
C MET A 1 -7.46 24.86 -75.23
N THR A 2 -6.90 23.72 -75.64
CA THR A 2 -5.49 23.24 -75.48
C THR A 2 -4.83 23.17 -74.09
N ARG A 3 -3.94 22.22 -73.75
CA ARG A 3 -3.59 20.87 -74.21
C ARG A 3 -2.57 20.32 -73.18
N ARG A 4 -2.54 19.00 -73.09
CA ARG A 4 -1.59 18.08 -72.45
C ARG A 4 -0.08 18.28 -72.77
N VAL A 5 0.77 17.74 -71.86
CA VAL A 5 2.02 16.95 -72.08
C VAL A 5 3.25 17.74 -72.61
N GLY A 6 4.53 17.51 -72.29
CA GLY A 6 5.30 16.51 -71.52
C GLY A 6 6.73 16.37 -72.12
N GLY A 7 7.69 15.81 -71.36
CA GLY A 7 9.01 15.31 -71.81
C GLY A 7 10.18 16.31 -71.82
N ASP A 8 11.47 15.97 -71.74
CA ASP A 8 12.22 14.72 -71.48
C ASP A 8 13.73 15.08 -71.24
N ARG A 9 14.50 14.12 -70.70
CA ARG A 9 15.93 14.01 -70.29
C ARG A 9 17.03 14.75 -71.09
N ARG A 10 18.19 15.03 -70.43
CA ARG A 10 19.53 14.32 -70.51
C ARG A 10 20.73 15.19 -70.03
N GLN A 11 21.75 14.54 -69.40
CA GLN A 11 23.20 14.56 -69.79
C GLN A 11 24.29 14.83 -68.69
N ARG A 12 25.15 13.79 -68.49
CA ARG A 12 26.63 13.65 -68.22
C ARG A 12 27.47 14.51 -67.24
N CYS A 13 28.16 13.77 -66.35
CA CYS A 13 29.62 13.59 -66.09
C CYS A 13 30.65 14.76 -66.09
N ARG A 14 31.48 14.84 -65.02
CA ARG A 14 32.97 14.65 -65.06
C ARG A 14 33.65 14.59 -63.67
N GLU A 15 34.83 13.97 -63.66
CA GLU A 15 35.70 13.50 -62.56
C GLU A 15 36.73 14.54 -62.04
N ARG A 16 37.35 14.27 -60.86
CA ARG A 16 38.83 14.21 -60.69
C ARG A 16 39.29 13.60 -59.36
N LEU A 17 40.40 12.86 -59.44
CA LEU A 17 41.20 12.16 -58.42
C LEU A 17 42.30 13.06 -57.83
N ASP A 18 42.79 12.73 -56.62
CA ASP A 18 44.23 12.71 -56.32
C ASP A 18 44.60 11.80 -55.13
N LEU A 19 45.82 11.25 -55.14
CA LEU A 19 46.38 10.19 -54.26
C LEU A 19 47.68 10.66 -53.56
N ARG A 20 47.89 10.23 -52.29
CA ARG A 20 49.10 9.55 -51.72
C ARG A 20 49.37 9.89 -50.24
N GLY A 21 49.76 8.87 -49.47
CA GLY A 21 50.41 8.99 -48.16
C GLY A 21 50.41 7.67 -47.36
N VAL A 22 51.58 7.03 -47.21
CA VAL A 22 51.85 5.72 -46.61
C VAL A 22 52.24 5.87 -45.12
N GLY A 23 51.89 4.90 -44.25
CA GLY A 23 52.59 4.76 -42.95
C GLY A 23 51.92 3.89 -41.86
N HIS A 24 52.47 2.68 -41.70
CA HIS A 24 52.54 1.83 -40.50
C HIS A 24 51.34 1.06 -39.90
N ALA A 25 51.59 -0.25 -39.80
CA ALA A 25 50.87 -1.27 -39.08
C ALA A 25 50.99 -1.14 -37.55
N THR A 26 49.97 -1.58 -36.82
CA THR A 26 50.11 -2.37 -35.59
C THR A 26 48.81 -3.13 -35.31
N SER A 27 49.00 -4.34 -34.83
CA SER A 27 48.01 -5.34 -34.50
C SER A 27 47.11 -4.95 -33.33
N ARG A 28 45.84 -5.38 -33.39
CA ARG A 28 45.18 -6.18 -32.33
C ARG A 28 43.78 -6.58 -32.75
N SER A 29 43.55 -7.88 -32.66
CA SER A 29 42.29 -8.61 -32.80
C SER A 29 41.22 -8.12 -31.83
N ALA A 30 40.02 -7.82 -32.34
CA ALA A 30 38.75 -8.05 -31.65
C ALA A 30 37.62 -8.02 -32.68
N CYS A 31 37.06 -9.20 -32.99
CA CYS A 31 35.78 -9.31 -33.68
C CYS A 31 34.68 -8.73 -32.79
N GLU A 32 34.22 -7.52 -33.08
CA GLU A 32 32.97 -6.99 -32.52
C GLU A 32 31.78 -7.55 -33.32
N LEU A 33 30.99 -8.40 -32.68
CA LEU A 33 29.66 -8.79 -33.16
C LEU A 33 28.70 -7.58 -33.12
N PRO A 34 27.81 -7.41 -34.11
CA PRO A 34 26.89 -6.29 -34.15
C PRO A 34 25.80 -6.38 -33.09
N VAL A 35 25.63 -5.27 -32.38
CA VAL A 35 24.63 -4.97 -31.36
C VAL A 35 23.22 -4.95 -31.97
N THR A 36 22.56 -6.10 -32.13
CA THR A 36 21.12 -6.16 -32.48
C THR A 36 20.39 -7.36 -31.88
N LEU A 37 20.61 -7.66 -30.59
CA LEU A 37 19.87 -8.71 -29.87
C LEU A 37 19.53 -8.33 -28.41
N LEU A 38 19.11 -7.08 -28.16
CA LEU A 38 18.70 -6.59 -26.84
C LEU A 38 17.32 -5.89 -26.81
N ARG A 39 16.40 -6.28 -27.69
CA ARG A 39 14.99 -5.84 -27.63
C ARG A 39 14.01 -7.01 -27.71
N GLN A 40 14.06 -7.90 -26.73
CA GLN A 40 12.93 -8.79 -26.41
C GLN A 40 13.08 -9.37 -24.98
N PHE A 41 13.09 -8.47 -23.98
CA PHE A 41 12.81 -8.85 -22.60
C PHE A 41 11.44 -8.31 -22.22
N PRO A 42 10.54 -9.11 -21.61
CA PRO A 42 9.34 -8.56 -21.00
C PRO A 42 9.77 -7.64 -19.86
N ALA A 43 9.50 -6.35 -20.03
CA ALA A 43 9.86 -5.26 -19.12
C ALA A 43 9.08 -5.25 -17.80
N ASN A 44 8.75 -6.40 -17.22
CA ASN A 44 7.98 -6.49 -15.99
C ASN A 44 8.71 -7.37 -14.97
N VAL A 45 8.75 -6.85 -13.74
CA VAL A 45 9.31 -7.48 -12.52
C VAL A 45 10.76 -7.10 -12.21
N SER A 46 10.94 -5.85 -11.80
CA SER A 46 12.07 -5.42 -10.95
C SER A 46 11.53 -5.18 -9.54
N LEU A 47 12.12 -5.85 -8.54
CA LEU A 47 11.60 -5.97 -7.17
C LEU A 47 11.54 -4.65 -6.38
N LEU A 48 12.14 -3.58 -6.90
CA LEU A 48 12.28 -2.27 -6.24
C LEU A 48 12.54 -1.13 -7.24
N LYS A 49 12.07 -1.25 -8.50
CA LYS A 49 11.98 -0.03 -9.33
C LYS A 49 10.88 0.84 -8.72
N LEU A 50 11.26 1.98 -8.14
CA LEU A 50 10.36 3.13 -8.03
C LEU A 50 9.70 3.29 -9.41
N PRO A 51 8.40 2.98 -9.57
CA PRO A 51 7.72 3.16 -10.84
C PRO A 51 7.86 4.62 -11.27
N SER A 52 7.96 4.86 -12.57
CA SER A 52 7.68 6.16 -13.21
C SER A 52 6.69 6.96 -12.35
N MET A 53 7.08 8.14 -11.87
CA MET A 53 6.36 8.85 -10.79
C MET A 53 4.85 8.84 -11.05
N ASP A 54 4.14 8.20 -10.14
CA ASP A 54 2.69 8.18 -10.16
C ASP A 54 2.22 9.58 -9.72
N TYR A 55 1.66 10.35 -10.66
CA TYR A 55 1.23 11.73 -10.42
C TYR A 55 0.33 11.88 -9.19
N VAL A 56 -0.46 10.86 -8.85
CA VAL A 56 -1.31 10.88 -7.65
C VAL A 56 -0.47 10.82 -6.39
N SER A 57 0.53 9.92 -6.34
CA SER A 57 1.42 9.82 -5.18
C SER A 57 2.22 11.11 -5.02
N PHE A 58 2.74 11.66 -6.12
CA PHE A 58 3.43 12.95 -6.11
C PHE A 58 2.52 14.08 -5.60
N GLY A 59 1.30 14.20 -6.12
CA GLY A 59 0.33 15.21 -5.68
C GLY A 59 -0.03 15.09 -4.19
N CYS A 60 -0.20 13.88 -3.67
CA CYS A 60 -0.46 13.68 -2.24
C CYS A 60 0.77 14.05 -1.37
N CYS A 61 1.98 13.73 -1.81
CA CYS A 61 3.21 14.14 -1.12
C CYS A 61 3.38 15.66 -1.13
N LEU A 62 3.10 16.31 -2.27
CA LEU A 62 3.18 17.75 -2.38
C LEU A 62 2.19 18.42 -1.42
N LEU A 63 0.95 17.93 -1.35
CA LEU A 63 -0.04 18.40 -0.38
C LEU A 63 0.47 18.21 1.05
N ALA A 64 0.94 17.01 1.41
CA ALA A 64 1.49 16.73 2.74
C ALA A 64 2.63 17.71 3.10
N PHE A 65 3.57 17.95 2.18
CA PHE A 65 4.66 18.88 2.39
C PHE A 65 4.17 20.32 2.61
N ILE A 66 3.24 20.80 1.79
CA ILE A 66 2.69 22.16 1.90
C ILE A 66 1.98 22.36 3.23
N LEU A 67 1.17 21.38 3.66
CA LEU A 67 0.38 21.49 4.90
C LEU A 67 1.24 21.49 6.16
N TYR A 68 2.40 20.84 6.13
CA TYR A 68 3.35 20.79 7.24
C TYR A 68 4.57 21.70 7.06
N TYR A 69 4.57 22.57 6.04
CA TYR A 69 5.68 23.49 5.82
C TYR A 69 5.87 24.45 7.01
N ASN A 70 4.76 24.90 7.62
CA ASN A 70 4.82 25.80 8.78
C ASN A 70 5.32 25.12 10.06
N SER A 71 5.36 23.78 10.15
CA SER A 71 5.93 23.08 11.30
C SER A 71 7.47 23.01 11.26
N LEU A 72 8.11 23.48 10.18
CA LEU A 72 9.58 23.48 10.08
C LEU A 72 10.24 24.54 10.96
N ASP A 73 9.49 25.57 11.32
CA ASP A 73 9.94 26.69 12.18
C ASP A 73 9.53 26.49 13.65
N GLY A 74 9.34 25.22 14.05
CA GLY A 74 9.03 24.84 15.43
C GLY A 74 10.28 24.59 16.27
N ASP A 75 10.16 24.85 17.58
CA ASP A 75 11.18 24.52 18.58
C ASP A 75 11.01 23.07 19.10
N PHE A 76 11.98 22.60 19.88
CA PHE A 76 11.80 21.36 20.66
C PHE A 76 10.81 21.62 21.81
N VAL A 77 9.63 21.02 21.71
CA VAL A 77 8.54 21.23 22.67
C VAL A 77 8.20 19.96 23.45
N TYR A 78 7.84 20.11 24.73
CA TYR A 78 7.32 19.02 25.57
C TYR A 78 8.25 17.79 25.60
N ASP A 79 7.78 16.62 25.13
CA ASP A 79 8.54 15.36 25.12
C ASP A 79 9.86 15.47 24.31
N ASP A 80 9.95 16.38 23.34
CA ASP A 80 11.14 16.56 22.50
C ASP A 80 12.36 16.96 23.32
N ARG A 81 12.18 17.77 24.37
CA ARG A 81 13.29 18.21 25.23
C ARG A 81 13.96 17.03 25.91
N ARG A 82 13.17 16.10 26.45
CA ARG A 82 13.70 14.93 27.14
C ARG A 82 14.30 13.92 26.17
N ALA A 83 13.60 13.64 25.07
CA ALA A 83 14.01 12.62 24.11
C ALA A 83 15.25 13.02 23.28
N ILE A 84 15.50 14.33 23.13
CA ILE A 84 16.56 14.86 22.25
C ILE A 84 17.58 15.64 23.05
N LEU A 85 17.19 16.75 23.70
CA LEU A 85 18.16 17.67 24.30
C LEU A 85 18.88 17.08 25.51
N THR A 86 18.18 16.30 26.33
CA THR A 86 18.76 15.69 27.54
C THR A 86 19.17 14.23 27.35
N ASN A 87 19.02 13.67 26.14
CA ASN A 87 19.27 12.26 25.90
C ASN A 87 20.76 12.03 25.54
N PRO A 88 21.53 11.35 26.41
CA PRO A 88 22.96 11.11 26.17
C PRO A 88 23.23 10.20 24.96
N ASP A 89 22.26 9.38 24.53
CA ASP A 89 22.47 8.41 23.44
C ASP A 89 22.67 9.08 22.07
N LEU A 90 22.24 10.34 21.93
CA LEU A 90 22.43 11.13 20.71
C LEU A 90 23.87 11.64 20.57
N LEU A 91 24.62 11.72 21.67
CA LEU A 91 25.95 12.31 21.66
C LEU A 91 26.99 11.32 21.10
N PRO A 92 27.99 11.79 20.33
CA PRO A 92 29.07 10.95 19.80
C PRO A 92 29.93 10.30 20.89
N SER A 93 29.97 10.90 22.08
CA SER A 93 30.69 10.40 23.26
C SER A 93 30.10 9.08 23.78
N SER A 94 28.80 8.86 23.60
CA SER A 94 28.12 7.66 24.06
C SER A 94 28.30 6.54 23.04
N PRO A 95 28.81 5.36 23.40
CA PRO A 95 29.02 4.28 22.45
C PRO A 95 27.70 3.74 21.88
N TRP A 96 27.73 3.22 20.65
CA TRP A 96 26.51 2.84 19.91
C TRP A 96 25.72 1.67 20.53
N ASN A 97 26.38 0.82 21.32
CA ASN A 97 25.73 -0.29 22.01
C ASN A 97 24.75 0.18 23.09
N GLN A 98 24.96 1.36 23.69
CA GLN A 98 24.05 1.93 24.69
C GLN A 98 22.64 2.17 24.14
N LEU A 99 22.50 2.43 22.83
CA LEU A 99 21.18 2.53 22.19
C LEU A 99 20.35 1.24 22.33
N LEU A 100 20.99 0.08 22.48
CA LEU A 100 20.31 -1.20 22.62
C LEU A 100 19.99 -1.55 24.08
N GLU A 101 20.62 -0.88 25.04
CA GLU A 101 20.50 -1.11 26.48
C GLU A 101 19.61 -0.07 27.17
N ASN A 102 19.49 1.12 26.59
CA ASN A 102 18.72 2.23 27.10
C ASN A 102 17.29 2.26 26.53
N ASP A 103 16.40 2.92 27.26
CA ASP A 103 15.06 3.25 26.79
C ASP A 103 15.08 4.44 25.83
N PHE A 104 13.91 4.78 25.29
CA PHE A 104 13.70 5.88 24.35
C PHE A 104 14.19 7.25 24.87
N TRP A 105 14.33 7.42 26.17
CA TRP A 105 14.73 8.67 26.82
C TRP A 105 16.21 8.71 27.21
N GLY A 106 16.96 7.64 26.92
CA GLY A 106 18.38 7.51 27.27
C GLY A 106 18.63 7.01 28.69
N THR A 107 17.62 6.43 29.35
CA THR A 107 17.75 5.82 30.68
C THR A 107 17.97 4.31 30.54
N PRO A 108 18.96 3.70 31.22
CA PRO A 108 19.18 2.25 31.16
C PRO A 108 17.92 1.44 31.49
N LEU A 109 17.59 0.42 30.69
CA LEU A 109 16.39 -0.40 30.88
C LEU A 109 16.38 -1.18 32.21
N SER A 110 17.56 -1.41 32.79
CA SER A 110 17.73 -2.05 34.10
C SER A 110 17.39 -1.12 35.27
N ASP A 111 17.36 0.20 35.04
CA ASP A 111 17.07 1.18 36.07
C ASP A 111 15.57 1.19 36.42
N SER A 112 15.29 1.30 37.71
CA SER A 112 13.95 1.50 38.25
C SER A 112 13.27 2.79 37.77
N GLY A 113 14.07 3.81 37.42
CA GLY A 113 13.60 5.07 36.84
C GLY A 113 13.27 4.99 35.34
N SER A 114 13.56 3.87 34.67
CA SER A 114 13.28 3.72 33.24
C SER A 114 11.78 3.65 32.97
N HIS A 115 11.36 4.32 31.89
CA HIS A 115 9.99 4.24 31.41
C HIS A 115 9.73 2.92 30.66
N GLY A 116 10.74 2.09 30.40
CA GLY A 116 10.62 0.80 29.71
C GLY A 116 10.24 0.90 28.22
N SER A 117 10.21 2.11 27.66
CA SER A 117 9.86 2.34 26.26
C SER A 117 11.04 2.03 25.35
N TYR A 118 11.13 0.81 24.84
CA TYR A 118 12.22 0.39 23.96
C TYR A 118 11.97 0.74 22.48
N ARG A 119 12.71 1.72 21.95
CA ARG A 119 12.59 2.23 20.57
C ARG A 119 13.96 2.60 19.95
N PRO A 120 14.93 1.67 19.91
CA PRO A 120 16.32 1.96 19.54
C PRO A 120 16.46 2.51 18.12
N LEU A 121 15.61 2.06 17.19
CA LEU A 121 15.70 2.53 15.80
C LEU A 121 15.29 4.00 15.67
N CYS A 122 14.33 4.48 16.48
CA CYS A 122 13.96 5.89 16.51
C CYS A 122 15.09 6.74 17.09
N VAL A 123 15.65 6.34 18.24
CA VAL A 123 16.79 7.03 18.88
C VAL A 123 17.98 7.09 17.93
N LEU A 124 18.25 6.00 17.19
CA LEU A 124 19.29 5.96 16.15
C LEU A 124 19.07 7.04 15.08
N THR A 125 17.82 7.26 14.63
CA THR A 125 17.55 8.34 13.69
C THR A 125 17.77 9.73 14.28
N PHE A 126 17.53 9.95 15.58
CA PHE A 126 17.85 11.21 16.24
C PHE A 126 19.37 11.41 16.35
N ARG A 127 20.11 10.36 16.67
CA ARG A 127 21.58 10.39 16.70
C ARG A 127 22.17 10.72 15.33
N ILE A 128 21.68 10.09 14.26
CA ILE A 128 22.11 10.42 12.89
C ILE A 128 21.78 11.88 12.56
N ASN A 129 20.61 12.37 12.96
CA ASN A 129 20.22 13.77 12.76
C ASN A 129 21.16 14.73 13.50
N TYR A 130 21.53 14.40 14.73
CA TYR A 130 22.49 15.17 15.53
C TYR A 130 23.87 15.20 14.87
N LEU A 131 24.35 14.08 14.34
CA LEU A 131 25.64 14.01 13.64
C LEU A 131 25.67 14.88 12.37
N LEU A 132 24.53 15.11 11.72
CA LEU A 132 24.42 15.90 10.50
C LEU A 132 24.25 17.40 10.76
N GLY A 133 23.57 17.79 11.84
CA GLY A 133 23.15 19.18 12.05
C GLY A 133 23.07 19.65 13.50
N GLY A 134 23.59 18.89 14.46
CA GLY A 134 23.52 19.20 15.88
C GLY A 134 22.09 19.31 16.41
N PHE A 135 21.86 20.15 17.42
CA PHE A 135 20.55 20.42 18.02
C PHE A 135 19.76 21.51 17.29
N GLN A 136 19.83 21.56 15.95
CA GLN A 136 19.05 22.52 15.16
C GLN A 136 17.64 21.97 14.89
N PRO A 137 16.55 22.54 15.46
CA PRO A 137 15.21 21.96 15.41
C PRO A 137 14.70 21.71 13.98
N TRP A 138 14.93 22.67 13.08
CA TRP A 138 14.47 22.61 11.69
C TRP A 138 14.83 21.30 10.99
N GLY A 139 16.05 20.78 11.21
CA GLY A 139 16.52 19.56 10.59
C GLY A 139 15.74 18.33 11.05
N TYR A 140 15.29 18.35 12.31
CA TYR A 140 14.49 17.27 12.87
C TYR A 140 13.05 17.28 12.33
N HIS A 141 12.45 18.47 12.21
CA HIS A 141 11.11 18.63 11.63
C HIS A 141 11.10 18.26 10.14
N VAL A 142 12.12 18.64 9.36
CA VAL A 142 12.24 18.26 7.94
C VAL A 142 12.20 16.73 7.77
N VAL A 143 12.92 15.98 8.60
CA VAL A 143 12.90 14.51 8.54
C VAL A 143 11.49 13.96 8.83
N ASN A 144 10.76 14.51 9.81
CA ASN A 144 9.40 14.09 10.10
C ASN A 144 8.45 14.39 8.93
N VAL A 145 8.52 15.57 8.33
CA VAL A 145 7.73 15.93 7.14
C VAL A 145 8.03 14.99 5.98
N ILE A 146 9.31 14.68 5.71
CA ILE A 146 9.70 13.71 4.68
C ILE A 146 9.12 12.33 4.97
N LEU A 147 9.20 11.85 6.21
CA LEU A 147 8.64 10.56 6.60
C LEU A 147 7.11 10.52 6.44
N HIS A 148 6.40 11.63 6.70
CA HIS A 148 4.97 11.74 6.46
C HIS A 148 4.63 11.73 4.97
N CYS A 149 5.40 12.44 4.14
CA CYS A 149 5.29 12.38 2.67
C CYS A 149 5.50 10.96 2.15
N LEU A 150 6.51 10.25 2.65
CA LEU A 150 6.78 8.85 2.29
C LEU A 150 5.65 7.92 2.75
N ALA A 151 5.15 8.08 3.98
CA ALA A 151 4.04 7.29 4.50
C ALA A 151 2.78 7.49 3.64
N THR A 152 2.50 8.72 3.22
CA THR A 152 1.41 9.07 2.31
C THR A 152 1.57 8.37 0.96
N ALA A 153 2.75 8.44 0.33
CA ALA A 153 3.01 7.75 -0.95
C ALA A 153 2.86 6.23 -0.83
N LEU A 154 3.37 5.65 0.26
CA LEU A 154 3.26 4.22 0.54
C LEU A 154 1.80 3.82 0.77
N LEU A 155 1.02 4.61 1.49
CA LEU A 155 -0.41 4.34 1.69
C LEU A 155 -1.18 4.38 0.37
N VAL A 156 -0.87 5.31 -0.55
CA VAL A 156 -1.47 5.29 -1.90
C VAL A 156 -1.12 3.99 -2.63
N ARG A 157 0.11 3.46 -2.49
CA ARG A 157 0.49 2.15 -3.04
C ARG A 157 -0.25 0.98 -2.39
N VAL A 158 -0.44 1.03 -1.08
CA VAL A 158 -1.25 0.06 -0.33
C VAL A 158 -2.69 0.11 -0.84
N ALA A 159 -3.28 1.29 -0.96
CA ALA A 159 -4.63 1.50 -1.47
C ALA A 159 -4.81 0.91 -2.87
N ARG A 160 -3.86 1.09 -3.78
CA ARG A 160 -3.92 0.48 -5.11
C ARG A 160 -3.89 -1.04 -5.11
N SER A 161 -3.26 -1.63 -4.11
CA SER A 161 -3.14 -3.09 -3.95
C SER A 161 -4.34 -3.70 -3.23
N VAL A 162 -4.99 -2.93 -2.36
CA VAL A 162 -6.12 -3.35 -1.52
C VAL A 162 -7.47 -3.09 -2.18
N LEU A 163 -7.64 -1.91 -2.79
CA LEU A 163 -8.90 -1.51 -3.41
C LEU A 163 -9.13 -2.26 -4.74
N PRO A 164 -10.39 -2.55 -5.11
CA PRO A 164 -10.71 -3.16 -6.39
C PRO A 164 -10.18 -2.34 -7.57
N THR A 165 -9.76 -2.99 -8.65
CA THR A 165 -9.17 -2.33 -9.84
C THR A 165 -10.07 -1.23 -10.41
N SER A 166 -11.39 -1.43 -10.41
CA SER A 166 -12.38 -0.43 -10.86
C SER A 166 -12.38 0.85 -10.02
N TYR A 167 -12.06 0.76 -8.73
CA TYR A 167 -12.06 1.86 -7.78
C TYR A 167 -10.66 2.42 -7.49
N SER A 168 -9.63 1.71 -7.94
CA SER A 168 -8.24 1.92 -7.52
C SER A 168 -7.77 3.34 -7.78
N TYR A 169 -8.09 3.94 -8.94
CA TYR A 169 -7.62 5.30 -9.26
C TYR A 169 -8.17 6.36 -8.29
N ILE A 170 -9.49 6.54 -8.25
CA ILE A 170 -10.14 7.56 -7.40
C ILE A 170 -9.98 7.22 -5.93
N GLY A 171 -10.20 5.96 -5.55
CA GLY A 171 -10.12 5.53 -4.16
C GLY A 171 -8.72 5.71 -3.58
N SER A 172 -7.67 5.39 -4.36
CA SER A 172 -6.28 5.62 -3.92
C SER A 172 -5.93 7.10 -3.79
N ALA A 173 -6.41 7.94 -4.71
CA ALA A 173 -6.21 9.39 -4.64
C ALA A 173 -6.87 10.00 -3.40
N VAL A 174 -8.16 9.69 -3.16
CA VAL A 174 -8.87 10.17 -1.97
C VAL A 174 -8.24 9.65 -0.68
N THR A 175 -7.82 8.37 -0.65
CA THR A 175 -7.12 7.80 0.51
C THR A 175 -5.85 8.62 0.83
N GLY A 176 -5.04 8.92 -0.19
CA GLY A 176 -3.81 9.68 -0.01
C GLY A 176 -4.04 11.14 0.39
N LEU A 177 -5.01 11.81 -0.23
CA LEU A 177 -5.31 13.22 0.07
C LEU A 177 -5.85 13.40 1.49
N ILE A 178 -6.76 12.52 1.92
CA ILE A 178 -7.31 12.59 3.29
C ILE A 178 -6.23 12.26 4.30
N PHE A 179 -5.39 11.24 4.05
CA PHE A 179 -4.28 10.91 4.95
C PHE A 179 -3.25 12.05 5.03
N ALA A 180 -2.91 12.69 3.92
CA ALA A 180 -1.99 13.83 3.90
C ALA A 180 -2.51 15.05 4.68
N ALA A 181 -3.82 15.27 4.68
CA ALA A 181 -4.44 16.46 5.25
C ALA A 181 -4.99 16.28 6.67
N HIS A 182 -4.98 15.07 7.22
CA HIS A 182 -5.72 14.74 8.44
C HIS A 182 -5.14 15.44 9.69
N PRO A 183 -5.92 16.27 10.43
CA PRO A 183 -5.40 17.01 11.59
C PRO A 183 -4.88 16.15 12.75
N VAL A 184 -5.46 14.95 12.95
CA VAL A 184 -4.98 13.98 13.96
C VAL A 184 -3.51 13.58 13.79
N HIS A 185 -2.90 13.82 12.63
CA HIS A 185 -1.49 13.51 12.39
C HIS A 185 -0.55 14.57 12.92
N THR A 186 -1.04 15.76 13.30
CA THR A 186 -0.18 16.87 13.68
C THR A 186 0.73 16.54 14.86
N GLU A 187 0.24 15.85 15.91
CA GLU A 187 1.10 15.41 17.02
C GLU A 187 2.27 14.52 16.52
N ALA A 188 2.00 13.62 15.58
CA ALA A 188 3.02 12.71 15.06
C ALA A 188 4.02 13.37 14.09
N VAL A 189 3.60 14.43 13.38
CA VAL A 189 4.43 15.09 12.36
C VAL A 189 5.14 16.33 12.92
N ALA A 190 4.41 17.22 13.59
CA ALA A 190 4.95 18.46 14.14
C ALA A 190 5.77 18.20 15.41
N GLY A 191 5.31 17.33 16.31
CA GLY A 191 6.10 16.87 17.46
C GLY A 191 7.26 16.00 17.01
N VAL A 192 8.51 16.35 17.36
CA VAL A 192 9.69 15.65 16.83
C VAL A 192 9.73 14.19 17.27
N VAL A 193 9.36 13.92 18.53
CA VAL A 193 9.22 12.58 19.13
C VAL A 193 8.24 11.68 18.38
N GLY A 194 7.27 12.27 17.66
CA GLY A 194 6.36 11.57 16.76
C GLY A 194 7.05 10.79 15.63
N ARG A 195 8.36 11.02 15.40
CA ARG A 195 9.21 10.25 14.50
C ARG A 195 9.10 8.74 14.71
N ALA A 196 8.90 8.29 15.94
CA ALA A 196 8.69 6.87 16.25
C ALA A 196 7.47 6.29 15.50
N ASP A 197 6.36 7.02 15.48
CA ASP A 197 5.12 6.61 14.82
C ASP A 197 5.26 6.71 13.28
N LEU A 198 5.93 7.74 12.78
CA LEU A 198 6.19 7.95 11.35
C LEU A 198 7.09 6.85 10.75
N THR A 199 8.23 6.58 11.39
CA THR A 199 9.18 5.54 10.97
C THR A 199 8.55 4.15 11.05
N ALA A 200 7.84 3.85 12.15
CA ALA A 200 7.11 2.60 12.29
C ALA A 200 6.09 2.41 11.17
N CYS A 201 5.31 3.44 10.85
CA CYS A 201 4.30 3.42 9.79
C CYS A 201 4.89 3.19 8.39
N ASN A 202 6.04 3.81 8.08
CA ASN A 202 6.73 3.58 6.81
C ASN A 202 7.17 2.12 6.67
N PHE A 203 7.88 1.57 7.67
CA PHE A 203 8.28 0.17 7.66
C PHE A 203 7.08 -0.79 7.66
N TYR A 204 5.98 -0.42 8.31
CA TYR A 204 4.73 -1.17 8.31
C TYR A 204 4.17 -1.34 6.89
N PHE A 205 4.01 -0.23 6.16
CA PHE A 205 3.49 -0.30 4.79
C PHE A 205 4.46 -1.01 3.85
N MET A 206 5.77 -0.80 3.98
CA MET A 206 6.76 -1.53 3.19
C MET A 206 6.69 -3.04 3.47
N SER A 207 6.63 -3.45 4.74
CA SER A 207 6.49 -4.87 5.13
C SER A 207 5.24 -5.49 4.50
N PHE A 208 4.09 -4.81 4.61
CA PHE A 208 2.84 -5.27 4.01
C PHE A 208 2.91 -5.39 2.47
N LEU A 209 3.51 -4.41 1.79
CA LEU A 209 3.70 -4.45 0.33
C LEU A 209 4.65 -5.59 -0.10
N CYS A 210 5.73 -5.82 0.65
CA CYS A 210 6.63 -6.96 0.45
C CYS A 210 5.90 -8.29 0.64
N TYR A 211 5.00 -8.39 1.61
CA TYR A 211 4.19 -9.59 1.82
C TYR A 211 3.18 -9.81 0.68
N ILE A 212 2.57 -8.75 0.15
CA ILE A 212 1.74 -8.83 -1.05
C ILE A 212 2.58 -9.38 -2.22
N ALA A 213 3.82 -8.90 -2.40
CA ALA A 213 4.72 -9.42 -3.42
C ALA A 213 5.06 -10.90 -3.20
N HIS A 214 5.36 -11.30 -1.96
CA HIS A 214 5.56 -12.71 -1.59
C HIS A 214 4.36 -13.57 -2.00
N CYS A 215 3.14 -13.13 -1.68
CA CYS A 215 1.91 -13.83 -2.03
C CYS A 215 1.71 -13.94 -3.55
N LYS A 216 2.19 -12.98 -4.35
CA LYS A 216 2.17 -13.06 -5.81
C LYS A 216 3.13 -14.13 -6.33
N TYR A 217 4.40 -14.11 -5.90
CA TYR A 217 5.41 -15.10 -6.33
C TYR A 217 5.07 -16.52 -5.87
N ARG A 218 4.63 -16.68 -4.62
CA ARG A 218 4.23 -17.99 -4.06
C ARG A 218 3.13 -18.65 -4.90
N ASP A 219 2.16 -17.86 -5.36
CA ASP A 219 0.97 -18.36 -6.04
C ASP A 219 1.13 -18.42 -7.57
N HIS A 220 2.17 -17.79 -8.14
CA HIS A 220 2.46 -17.74 -9.57
C HIS A 220 2.60 -19.14 -10.21
N ASN A 221 3.13 -20.11 -9.45
CA ASN A 221 3.28 -21.51 -9.88
C ASN A 221 1.94 -22.23 -10.13
N HIS A 222 0.81 -21.71 -9.65
CA HIS A 222 -0.50 -22.35 -9.82
C HIS A 222 -1.18 -21.97 -11.14
N TYR A 223 -0.94 -20.76 -11.64
CA TYR A 223 -1.51 -20.27 -12.91
C TYR A 223 -0.82 -20.88 -14.13
N ARG A 224 0.51 -21.07 -14.08
CA ARG A 224 1.24 -21.68 -15.20
C ARG A 224 0.84 -23.14 -15.40
N LYS A 225 0.62 -23.92 -14.33
CA LYS A 225 0.19 -25.33 -14.44
C LYS A 225 -1.19 -25.50 -15.11
N LEU A 226 -2.12 -24.57 -14.92
CA LEU A 226 -3.37 -24.52 -15.68
C LEU A 226 -3.14 -24.13 -17.16
N SER A 227 -2.20 -23.21 -17.43
CA SER A 227 -1.84 -22.85 -18.81
C SER A 227 -1.09 -23.96 -19.55
N THR A 228 -0.25 -24.75 -18.87
CA THR A 228 0.48 -25.87 -19.49
C THR A 228 -0.45 -27.05 -19.76
N VAL A 229 -1.45 -27.30 -18.89
CA VAL A 229 -2.51 -28.29 -19.17
C VAL A 229 -3.36 -27.84 -20.36
N ASN A 230 -3.69 -26.55 -20.46
CA ASN A 230 -4.33 -26.02 -21.67
C ASN A 230 -3.44 -26.12 -22.91
N ASN A 231 -2.13 -25.86 -22.79
CA ASN A 231 -1.19 -25.98 -23.92
C ASN A 231 -0.91 -27.44 -24.32
N PHE A 232 -1.09 -28.41 -23.42
CA PHE A 232 -1.02 -29.83 -23.75
C PHE A 232 -2.25 -30.27 -24.57
N CYS A 233 -3.44 -29.72 -24.27
CA CYS A 233 -4.61 -29.89 -25.13
C CYS A 233 -4.45 -29.22 -26.51
N TYR A 234 -3.61 -28.18 -26.63
CA TYR A 234 -3.32 -27.53 -27.91
C TYR A 234 -2.33 -28.29 -28.80
N ARG A 235 -1.50 -29.19 -28.24
CA ARG A 235 -0.55 -29.98 -29.02
C ARG A 235 -1.14 -31.27 -29.60
N ASN A 236 -2.33 -31.66 -29.18
CA ASN A 236 -3.01 -32.86 -29.66
C ASN A 236 -4.06 -32.60 -30.76
N VAL A 237 -4.18 -31.37 -31.25
CA VAL A 237 -4.84 -31.13 -32.55
C VAL A 237 -3.74 -31.23 -33.60
N GLN A 238 -3.55 -32.45 -34.09
CA GLN A 238 -2.74 -32.74 -35.26
C GLN A 238 -3.08 -31.77 -36.39
N GLU A 239 -2.02 -31.30 -37.05
CA GLU A 239 -2.05 -30.69 -38.35
C GLU A 239 -2.90 -31.52 -39.32
N ASP A 240 -4.10 -31.04 -39.64
CA ASP A 240 -4.75 -31.42 -40.88
C ASP A 240 -4.00 -30.73 -42.02
N ASP A 241 -3.06 -31.48 -42.59
CA ASP A 241 -2.09 -31.17 -43.65
C ASP A 241 -2.71 -30.74 -45.01
N LYS A 242 -4.00 -30.36 -45.02
CA LYS A 242 -4.76 -29.91 -46.20
C LYS A 242 -4.90 -28.38 -46.30
N ALA A 243 -4.87 -27.65 -45.18
CA ALA A 243 -5.01 -26.19 -45.17
C ALA A 243 -3.74 -25.45 -45.66
N SER A 244 -2.57 -26.09 -45.53
CA SER A 244 -1.28 -25.53 -45.97
C SER A 244 -1.13 -25.48 -47.49
N LYS A 245 -1.70 -26.46 -48.22
CA LYS A 245 -1.64 -26.51 -49.69
C LYS A 245 -2.49 -25.43 -50.38
N TYR A 246 -3.67 -25.12 -49.83
CA TYR A 246 -4.52 -24.03 -50.35
C TYR A 246 -3.91 -22.65 -50.11
N HIS A 247 -3.29 -22.44 -48.96
CA HIS A 247 -2.62 -21.17 -48.65
C HIS A 247 -1.40 -20.95 -49.56
N LYS A 248 -0.62 -22.00 -49.85
CA LYS A 248 0.49 -21.93 -50.81
C LYS A 248 0.01 -21.62 -52.23
N PHE A 249 -1.07 -22.25 -52.70
CA PHE A 249 -1.61 -22.01 -54.05
C PHE A 249 -2.15 -20.58 -54.23
N VAL A 250 -2.89 -20.06 -53.24
CA VAL A 250 -3.45 -18.69 -53.29
C VAL A 250 -2.35 -17.63 -53.21
N VAL A 251 -1.29 -17.87 -52.42
CA VAL A 251 -0.13 -16.97 -52.34
C VAL A 251 0.70 -17.02 -53.63
N ASP A 252 0.81 -18.18 -54.28
CA ASP A 252 1.51 -18.31 -55.58
C ASP A 252 0.73 -17.65 -56.73
N LEU A 253 -0.61 -17.72 -56.69
CA LEU A 253 -1.48 -17.01 -57.64
C LEU A 253 -1.39 -15.49 -57.45
N GLN A 254 -1.37 -15.01 -56.19
CA GLN A 254 -1.17 -13.58 -55.88
C GLN A 254 0.20 -13.08 -56.31
N LYS A 255 1.25 -13.90 -56.17
CA LYS A 255 2.61 -13.58 -56.63
C LYS A 255 2.72 -13.52 -58.16
N LYS A 256 1.98 -14.34 -58.91
CA LYS A 256 1.97 -14.31 -60.39
C LYS A 256 1.12 -13.18 -60.98
N VAL A 257 0.09 -12.71 -60.26
CA VAL A 257 -0.81 -11.63 -60.74
C VAL A 257 -0.28 -10.22 -60.42
N THR A 258 0.69 -10.08 -59.50
CA THR A 258 1.26 -8.78 -59.12
C THR A 258 2.68 -8.57 -59.67
N ASN A 259 2.85 -8.78 -60.97
CA ASN A 259 4.05 -8.39 -61.70
C ASN A 259 3.89 -6.96 -62.27
N CYS A 260 4.24 -5.94 -61.49
CA CYS A 260 4.67 -4.62 -61.98
C CYS A 260 5.61 -3.92 -60.97
N ASN A 261 6.91 -4.17 -61.16
CA ASN A 261 8.11 -3.37 -60.88
C ASN A 261 8.11 -2.28 -59.78
N TRP A 262 8.82 -2.53 -58.67
CA TRP A 262 9.77 -1.57 -58.05
C TRP A 262 10.88 -2.35 -57.31
N PRO A 263 12.18 -1.99 -57.44
CA PRO A 263 13.28 -2.82 -56.95
C PRO A 263 13.72 -2.42 -55.54
N ARG A 264 13.89 -3.38 -54.62
CA ARG A 264 14.81 -3.22 -53.48
C ARG A 264 15.51 -4.53 -53.13
N ARG A 265 16.84 -4.49 -53.25
CA ARG A 265 17.85 -5.41 -52.75
C ARG A 265 17.47 -5.99 -51.38
N PHE A 266 17.51 -7.31 -51.23
CA PHE A 266 18.27 -7.97 -50.17
C PHE A 266 18.66 -9.38 -50.64
N THR A 267 19.94 -9.66 -50.46
CA THR A 267 20.71 -10.83 -50.88
C THR A 267 20.22 -12.13 -50.23
N GLU A 268 20.19 -13.17 -51.06
CA GLU A 268 19.96 -14.57 -50.69
C GLU A 268 21.10 -15.09 -49.80
N LEU A 269 20.74 -15.81 -48.74
CA LEU A 269 21.64 -16.71 -48.01
C LEU A 269 21.12 -18.12 -48.26
N GLU A 270 21.83 -18.85 -49.12
CA GLU A 270 21.57 -20.24 -49.47
C GLU A 270 21.77 -21.14 -48.25
N VAL A 271 20.80 -22.03 -48.00
CA VAL A 271 21.01 -23.19 -47.12
C VAL A 271 20.99 -24.43 -48.02
N PRO A 272 22.07 -25.24 -48.05
CA PRO A 272 22.14 -26.41 -48.91
C PRO A 272 21.07 -27.43 -48.54
N ARG A 273 20.32 -27.87 -49.56
CA ARG A 273 19.65 -29.16 -49.54
C ARG A 273 20.73 -30.19 -49.80
N ASP A 274 20.97 -31.05 -48.82
CA ASP A 274 21.33 -32.47 -48.99
C ASP A 274 21.77 -33.05 -47.63
N MET A 275 20.86 -33.76 -46.96
CA MET A 275 21.25 -34.99 -46.27
C MET A 275 20.03 -35.89 -46.03
N VAL A 276 20.13 -37.04 -46.65
CA VAL A 276 19.21 -38.17 -46.71
C VAL A 276 19.17 -38.92 -45.38
N SER A 277 17.96 -39.32 -44.98
CA SER A 277 17.60 -40.50 -44.18
C SER A 277 18.70 -41.13 -43.30
N THR A 278 18.61 -40.90 -41.99
CA THR A 278 18.89 -41.94 -41.00
C THR A 278 17.88 -41.86 -39.85
N LYS A 279 17.23 -42.99 -39.56
CA LYS A 279 16.35 -43.18 -38.39
C LYS A 279 17.17 -42.90 -37.12
N PHE A 280 16.93 -41.76 -36.47
CA PHE A 280 17.38 -41.53 -35.10
C PHE A 280 16.21 -41.69 -34.13
N THR A 281 16.25 -42.77 -33.37
CA THR A 281 15.56 -42.93 -32.09
C THR A 281 16.11 -41.90 -31.11
N LEU A 282 15.50 -40.72 -31.05
CA LEU A 282 15.78 -39.72 -30.02
C LEU A 282 15.12 -40.15 -28.70
N LYS A 283 15.89 -40.90 -27.90
CA LYS A 283 15.78 -40.91 -26.44
C LYS A 283 15.65 -39.47 -25.95
N GLY A 284 14.67 -39.23 -25.08
CA GLY A 284 14.38 -37.92 -24.53
C GLY A 284 15.60 -37.28 -23.88
N TYR A 285 16.14 -36.26 -24.53
CA TYR A 285 16.90 -35.22 -23.86
C TYR A 285 15.93 -34.08 -23.54
N ALA A 286 15.57 -34.01 -22.27
CA ALA A 286 14.90 -32.87 -21.71
C ALA A 286 15.75 -31.62 -21.95
N LEU A 287 15.18 -30.61 -22.60
CA LEU A 287 15.52 -29.20 -22.36
C LEU A 287 15.21 -28.90 -20.88
N SER A 288 16.10 -29.36 -20.00
CA SER A 288 15.97 -29.27 -18.55
C SER A 288 16.61 -28.00 -18.00
N ASP A 289 17.65 -27.50 -18.67
CA ASP A 289 18.58 -26.55 -18.03
C ASP A 289 17.99 -25.14 -17.92
N GLY A 290 17.19 -24.69 -18.90
CA GLY A 290 16.50 -23.39 -18.84
C GLY A 290 15.27 -23.36 -17.92
N VAL A 291 14.73 -24.52 -17.52
CA VAL A 291 13.57 -24.59 -16.60
C VAL A 291 14.04 -24.58 -15.14
N TYR A 292 15.21 -25.15 -14.86
CA TYR A 292 15.81 -25.11 -13.52
C TYR A 292 16.30 -23.71 -13.14
N GLU A 293 17.06 -23.01 -14.00
CA GLU A 293 17.54 -21.63 -13.71
C GLU A 293 16.39 -20.63 -13.43
N PHE A 294 15.31 -20.68 -14.21
CA PHE A 294 14.14 -19.82 -14.01
C PHE A 294 13.34 -20.17 -12.75
N SER A 295 13.37 -21.43 -12.31
CA SER A 295 12.70 -21.89 -11.08
C SER A 295 13.42 -21.43 -9.80
N TRP A 296 14.75 -21.40 -9.82
CA TRP A 296 15.57 -20.92 -8.70
C TRP A 296 15.36 -19.43 -8.44
N THR A 297 15.38 -18.60 -9.49
CA THR A 297 15.19 -17.15 -9.35
C THR A 297 13.83 -16.78 -8.78
N GLU A 298 12.75 -17.48 -9.17
CA GLU A 298 11.40 -17.24 -8.63
C GLU A 298 11.24 -17.75 -7.18
N ASN A 299 11.85 -18.89 -6.82
CA ASN A 299 11.88 -19.34 -5.42
C ASN A 299 12.71 -18.42 -4.53
N LEU A 300 13.83 -17.91 -5.04
CA LEU A 300 14.65 -16.91 -4.35
C LEU A 300 13.84 -15.65 -4.11
N LYS A 301 13.20 -15.08 -5.15
CA LYS A 301 12.30 -13.91 -5.02
C LYS A 301 11.18 -14.14 -3.99
N LYS A 302 10.59 -15.33 -3.98
CA LYS A 302 9.55 -15.68 -3.01
C LYS A 302 10.06 -15.58 -1.57
N TRP A 303 11.20 -16.20 -1.28
CA TRP A 303 11.75 -16.22 0.07
C TRP A 303 12.37 -14.89 0.47
N THR A 304 13.04 -14.18 -0.44
CA THR A 304 13.58 -12.84 -0.17
C THR A 304 12.48 -11.85 0.17
N CYS A 305 11.32 -11.89 -0.51
CA CYS A 305 10.17 -11.04 -0.14
C CYS A 305 9.64 -11.37 1.26
N LEU A 306 9.62 -12.64 1.67
CA LEU A 306 9.18 -13.04 3.01
C LEU A 306 10.19 -12.61 4.07
N SER A 307 11.48 -12.84 3.84
CA SER A 307 12.54 -12.39 4.74
C SER A 307 12.52 -10.87 4.90
N LEU A 308 12.38 -10.12 3.79
CA LEU A 308 12.26 -8.67 3.82
C LEU A 308 11.00 -8.21 4.57
N THR A 309 9.87 -8.92 4.44
CA THR A 309 8.65 -8.66 5.23
C THR A 309 8.96 -8.74 6.73
N ILE A 310 9.67 -9.78 7.17
CA ILE A 310 10.02 -10.01 8.58
C ILE A 310 10.99 -8.95 9.09
N VAL A 311 12.03 -8.63 8.30
CA VAL A 311 13.02 -7.59 8.66
C VAL A 311 12.37 -6.23 8.79
N LEU A 312 11.48 -5.86 7.85
CA LEU A 312 10.74 -4.59 7.92
C LEU A 312 9.72 -4.58 9.07
N ALA A 313 9.09 -5.71 9.39
CA ALA A 313 8.23 -5.82 10.56
C ALA A 313 9.02 -5.63 11.87
N LEU A 314 10.25 -6.17 11.94
CA LEU A 314 11.17 -5.94 13.05
C LEU A 314 11.59 -4.48 13.15
N ALA A 315 11.97 -3.86 12.04
CA ALA A 315 12.29 -2.43 12.01
C ALA A 315 11.09 -1.56 12.45
N SER A 316 9.87 -1.91 12.02
CA SER A 316 8.64 -1.25 12.46
C SER A 316 8.45 -1.40 13.98
N MET A 317 8.62 -2.61 14.52
CA MET A 317 8.51 -2.89 15.97
C MET A 317 9.57 -2.17 16.81
N LEU A 318 10.81 -2.08 16.32
CA LEU A 318 11.93 -1.38 16.99
C LEU A 318 11.81 0.14 16.89
N SER A 319 10.97 0.67 15.99
CA SER A 319 10.59 2.07 15.95
C SER A 319 9.44 2.35 16.92
N LYS A 320 8.43 1.47 16.92
CA LYS A 320 7.26 1.53 17.81
C LYS A 320 6.68 0.15 18.05
N GLU A 321 6.28 -0.13 19.30
CA GLU A 321 5.62 -1.36 19.75
C GLU A 321 4.49 -1.85 18.85
N THR A 322 3.64 -0.95 18.38
CA THR A 322 2.47 -1.26 17.53
C THR A 322 2.86 -1.84 16.16
N GLY A 323 4.11 -1.66 15.74
CA GLY A 323 4.64 -2.16 14.47
C GLY A 323 4.55 -3.67 14.29
N ILE A 324 4.60 -4.45 15.39
CA ILE A 324 4.46 -5.92 15.35
C ILE A 324 3.14 -6.36 14.70
N THR A 325 2.10 -5.53 14.77
CA THR A 325 0.76 -5.86 14.27
C THR A 325 0.69 -6.05 12.75
N VAL A 326 1.73 -5.63 12.00
CA VAL A 326 1.79 -5.83 10.53
C VAL A 326 1.77 -7.32 10.16
N THR A 327 2.36 -8.18 10.97
CA THR A 327 2.38 -9.62 10.70
C THR A 327 0.96 -10.20 10.79
N GLY A 328 0.16 -9.71 11.75
CA GLY A 328 -1.28 -10.01 11.86
C GLY A 328 -2.06 -9.55 10.63
N ILE A 329 -1.82 -8.33 10.13
CA ILE A 329 -2.45 -7.84 8.89
C ILE A 329 -2.06 -8.69 7.68
N CYS A 330 -0.80 -9.09 7.57
CA CYS A 330 -0.31 -9.98 6.50
C CYS A 330 -1.04 -11.33 6.52
N LEU A 331 -1.14 -11.97 7.69
CA LEU A 331 -1.88 -13.23 7.86
C LEU A 331 -3.36 -13.07 7.49
N PHE A 332 -3.98 -11.97 7.95
CA PHE A 332 -5.38 -11.68 7.65
C PHE A 332 -5.62 -11.43 6.16
N TYR A 333 -4.71 -10.72 5.49
CA TYR A 333 -4.75 -10.51 4.04
C TYR A 333 -4.69 -11.84 3.27
N ASP A 334 -3.76 -12.73 3.62
CA ASP A 334 -3.64 -14.04 2.96
C ASP A 334 -4.87 -14.92 3.20
N PHE A 335 -5.42 -14.86 4.41
CA PHE A 335 -6.67 -15.51 4.77
C PHE A 335 -7.85 -14.98 3.93
N LEU A 336 -8.02 -13.66 3.79
CA LEU A 336 -9.11 -13.07 3.00
C LEU A 336 -9.01 -13.46 1.51
N ARG A 337 -7.79 -13.59 0.98
CA ARG A 337 -7.55 -13.99 -0.41
C ARG A 337 -7.91 -15.44 -0.67
N THR A 338 -7.56 -16.35 0.24
CA THR A 338 -7.55 -17.80 -0.03
C THR A 338 -8.66 -18.56 0.69
N ARG A 339 -9.18 -18.04 1.81
CA ARG A 339 -10.19 -18.61 2.73
C ARG A 339 -9.82 -19.91 3.43
N SER A 340 -8.95 -20.71 2.84
CA SER A 340 -8.41 -21.94 3.41
C SER A 340 -6.95 -22.03 3.00
N PHE A 341 -6.08 -22.10 4.01
CA PHE A 341 -4.66 -22.27 3.76
C PHE A 341 -4.38 -23.68 3.21
N THR A 342 -3.79 -23.72 2.02
CA THR A 342 -3.12 -24.90 1.46
C THR A 342 -1.78 -25.12 2.18
N LYS A 343 -1.17 -26.30 1.99
CA LYS A 343 0.16 -26.62 2.55
C LYS A 343 1.22 -25.54 2.28
N LYS A 344 1.19 -24.89 1.10
CA LYS A 344 2.15 -23.82 0.76
C LYS A 344 1.90 -22.53 1.55
N GLN A 345 0.64 -22.18 1.79
CA GLN A 345 0.29 -21.00 2.58
C GLN A 345 0.60 -21.22 4.05
N TRP A 346 0.28 -22.40 4.60
CA TRP A 346 0.66 -22.76 5.96
C TRP A 346 2.18 -22.66 6.18
N ARG A 347 3.03 -23.07 5.23
CA ARG A 347 4.48 -22.87 5.36
C ARG A 347 4.87 -21.40 5.54
N SER A 348 4.37 -20.50 4.69
CA SER A 348 4.65 -19.06 4.81
C SER A 348 4.08 -18.48 6.11
N ALA A 349 2.86 -18.88 6.47
CA ALA A 349 2.19 -18.43 7.68
C ALA A 349 2.91 -18.90 8.95
N SER A 350 3.34 -20.16 9.01
CA SER A 350 4.11 -20.72 10.13
C SER A 350 5.44 -20.00 10.32
N VAL A 351 6.16 -19.68 9.22
CA VAL A 351 7.38 -18.86 9.31
C VAL A 351 7.06 -17.49 9.91
N LEU A 352 6.03 -16.81 9.40
CA LEU A 352 5.64 -15.49 9.90
C LEU A 352 5.18 -15.51 11.37
N ILE A 353 4.39 -16.52 11.77
CA ILE A 353 3.92 -16.73 13.15
C ILE A 353 5.10 -17.01 14.08
N MET A 354 6.01 -17.90 13.69
CA MET A 354 7.18 -18.24 14.49
C MET A 354 8.13 -17.04 14.64
N SER A 355 8.36 -16.28 13.56
CA SER A 355 9.12 -15.02 13.64
C SER A 355 8.43 -13.99 14.54
N THR A 356 7.10 -13.85 14.47
CA THR A 356 6.35 -12.96 15.37
C THR A 356 6.48 -13.39 16.82
N ALA A 357 6.33 -14.69 17.11
CA ALA A 357 6.47 -15.23 18.46
C ALA A 357 7.89 -15.00 19.01
N LEU A 358 8.92 -15.17 18.18
CA LEU A 358 10.30 -14.88 18.54
C LEU A 358 10.52 -13.39 18.85
N MET A 359 10.00 -12.50 18.01
CA MET A 359 10.06 -11.05 18.24
C MET A 359 9.37 -10.64 19.54
N LEU A 360 8.19 -11.21 19.83
CA LEU A 360 7.47 -10.98 21.08
C LEU A 360 8.20 -11.57 22.29
N PHE A 361 8.81 -12.75 22.15
CA PHE A 361 9.61 -13.35 23.20
C PHE A 361 10.78 -12.45 23.59
N PHE A 362 11.58 -11.99 22.62
CA PHE A 362 12.66 -11.03 22.89
C PHE A 362 12.13 -9.72 23.48
N ARG A 363 11.00 -9.23 22.99
CA ARG A 363 10.42 -8.00 23.53
C ARG A 363 9.98 -8.14 24.99
N LEU A 364 9.32 -9.24 25.35
CA LEU A 364 8.76 -9.44 26.69
C LEU A 364 9.77 -10.00 27.69
N HIS A 365 10.77 -10.77 27.24
CA HIS A 365 11.76 -11.39 28.12
C HIS A 365 12.79 -10.37 28.62
N PHE A 366 13.23 -9.46 27.75
CA PHE A 366 14.25 -8.46 28.08
C PHE A 366 13.69 -7.16 28.64
N HIS A 367 12.37 -6.93 28.56
CA HIS A 367 11.76 -5.66 28.95
C HIS A 367 10.65 -5.88 29.97
N ARG A 368 10.76 -5.19 31.11
CA ARG A 368 9.70 -5.16 32.13
C ARG A 368 8.52 -4.36 31.60
N THR A 369 7.31 -4.73 32.02
CA THR A 369 6.11 -3.92 31.75
C THR A 369 6.25 -2.57 32.44
N PRO A 370 6.00 -1.46 31.73
CA PRO A 370 6.19 -0.13 32.30
C PRO A 370 5.21 0.13 33.44
N TYR A 371 5.72 0.67 34.55
CA TYR A 371 4.87 1.20 35.61
C TYR A 371 4.46 2.63 35.24
N PHE A 372 3.17 2.95 35.36
CA PHE A 372 2.65 4.28 35.06
C PHE A 372 1.90 4.85 36.27
N SER A 373 1.90 6.18 36.36
CA SER A 373 1.31 6.88 37.48
C SER A 373 -0.23 6.90 37.38
N THR A 374 -0.90 7.12 38.52
CA THR A 374 -2.37 7.32 38.54
C THR A 374 -2.77 8.60 37.79
N ALA A 375 -1.85 9.55 37.62
CA ALA A 375 -2.07 10.76 36.84
C ALA A 375 -2.20 10.46 35.33
N ASP A 376 -1.39 9.53 34.80
CA ASP A 376 -1.37 9.26 33.35
C ASP A 376 -2.60 8.46 32.88
N ASN A 377 -3.04 7.52 33.69
CA ASN A 377 -4.28 6.77 33.46
C ASN A 377 -5.01 6.50 34.79
N PRO A 378 -5.85 7.46 35.25
CA PRO A 378 -6.58 7.28 36.51
C PRO A 378 -7.60 6.15 36.41
N VAL A 379 -8.15 5.90 35.21
CA VAL A 379 -9.16 4.86 34.97
C VAL A 379 -8.61 3.48 35.35
N ALA A 380 -7.39 3.15 34.93
CA ALA A 380 -6.77 1.85 35.20
C ALA A 380 -6.63 1.53 36.70
N LYS A 381 -6.53 2.55 37.56
CA LYS A 381 -6.34 2.41 39.02
C LYS A 381 -7.65 2.47 39.82
N VAL A 382 -8.80 2.66 39.18
CA VAL A 382 -10.12 2.66 39.85
C VAL A 382 -10.45 1.27 40.40
N GLN A 383 -10.99 1.22 41.63
CA GLN A 383 -11.38 -0.03 42.28
C GLN A 383 -12.56 -0.73 41.58
N SER A 384 -13.57 0.04 41.14
CA SER A 384 -14.74 -0.48 40.42
C SER A 384 -14.35 -1.07 39.06
N VAL A 385 -14.56 -2.38 38.91
CA VAL A 385 -14.39 -3.10 37.63
C VAL A 385 -15.35 -2.56 36.57
N TRP A 386 -16.58 -2.23 36.95
CA TRP A 386 -17.60 -1.75 36.02
C TRP A 386 -17.26 -0.37 35.47
N SER A 387 -16.79 0.55 36.32
CA SER A 387 -16.39 1.87 35.86
C SER A 387 -15.20 1.80 34.90
N ARG A 388 -14.25 0.89 35.15
CA ARG A 388 -13.16 0.59 34.22
C ARG A 388 -13.69 0.05 32.90
N PHE A 389 -14.52 -0.99 32.95
CA PHE A 389 -15.07 -1.65 31.77
C PHE A 389 -15.84 -0.68 30.86
N PHE A 390 -16.78 0.09 31.41
CA PHE A 390 -17.57 1.05 30.63
C PHE A 390 -16.71 2.17 30.06
N THR A 391 -15.79 2.71 30.85
CA THR A 391 -14.88 3.75 30.37
C THR A 391 -13.99 3.21 29.24
N PHE A 392 -13.38 2.03 29.39
CA PHE A 392 -12.52 1.43 28.36
C PHE A 392 -13.28 0.97 27.11
N LEU A 393 -14.57 0.64 27.20
CA LEU A 393 -15.42 0.46 26.02
C LEU A 393 -15.71 1.78 25.29
N TYR A 394 -15.79 2.89 26.01
CA TYR A 394 -16.04 4.20 25.43
C TYR A 394 -14.79 4.82 24.79
N LEU A 395 -13.57 4.57 25.29
CA LEU A 395 -12.36 5.18 24.74
C LEU A 395 -12.15 4.92 23.23
N PRO A 396 -12.34 3.71 22.68
CA PRO A 396 -12.29 3.50 21.24
C PRO A 396 -13.34 4.29 20.45
N VAL A 397 -14.52 4.51 21.04
CA VAL A 397 -15.61 5.29 20.45
C VAL A 397 -15.22 6.75 20.37
N PHE A 398 -14.65 7.28 21.45
CA PHE A 398 -14.11 8.64 21.49
C PHE A 398 -12.99 8.84 20.44
N ASN A 399 -12.06 7.90 20.35
CA ASN A 399 -10.98 7.92 19.35
C ASN A 399 -11.52 7.85 17.90
N ALA A 400 -12.55 7.04 17.66
CA ALA A 400 -13.24 7.04 16.37
C ALA A 400 -13.91 8.39 16.09
N GLY A 401 -14.47 9.05 17.10
CA GLY A 401 -15.00 10.41 17.03
C GLY A 401 -13.96 11.41 16.54
N ILE A 402 -12.73 11.37 17.07
CA ILE A 402 -11.62 12.24 16.64
C ILE A 402 -11.27 12.02 15.16
N LEU A 403 -11.34 10.78 14.65
CA LEU A 403 -11.10 10.50 13.22
C LEU A 403 -12.18 11.12 12.30
N PHE A 404 -13.44 11.16 12.73
CA PHE A 404 -14.52 11.77 11.95
C PHE A 404 -14.57 13.30 12.11
N TYR A 405 -14.28 13.80 13.30
CA TYR A 405 -14.40 15.21 13.66
C TYR A 405 -13.22 15.64 14.56
N PRO A 406 -12.04 15.93 13.98
CA PRO A 406 -10.84 16.32 14.71
C PRO A 406 -10.90 17.80 15.11
N HIS A 407 -11.86 18.15 15.96
CA HIS A 407 -12.06 19.53 16.41
C HIS A 407 -11.24 19.86 17.67
N GLU A 408 -11.35 19.01 18.68
CA GLU A 408 -10.60 19.16 19.93
C GLU A 408 -9.42 18.20 19.90
N LEU A 409 -8.23 18.80 19.86
CA LEU A 409 -6.96 18.11 19.86
C LEU A 409 -6.12 18.68 21.01
N SER A 410 -5.43 17.82 21.75
CA SER A 410 -4.57 18.13 22.89
C SER A 410 -3.24 17.41 22.76
N PHE A 411 -2.18 18.00 23.30
CA PHE A 411 -0.88 17.32 23.40
C PHE A 411 -0.93 16.16 24.42
N ASP A 412 -1.89 16.19 25.35
CA ASP A 412 -2.08 15.14 26.36
C ASP A 412 -3.54 15.08 26.84
N TRP A 413 -4.06 13.86 26.96
CA TRP A 413 -5.40 13.53 27.48
C TRP A 413 -5.35 12.77 28.81
N GLY A 414 -4.22 12.83 29.53
CA GLY A 414 -4.07 12.30 30.88
C GLY A 414 -4.90 13.06 31.92
N MET A 415 -4.68 12.72 33.19
CA MET A 415 -5.42 13.28 34.34
C MET A 415 -6.93 13.02 34.19
N ASP A 416 -7.77 13.96 34.62
CA ASP A 416 -9.22 13.88 34.54
C ASP A 416 -9.78 14.55 33.26
N ALA A 417 -8.98 14.64 32.18
CA ALA A 417 -9.40 15.26 30.91
C ALA A 417 -10.65 14.60 30.31
N LEU A 418 -10.81 13.29 30.49
CA LEU A 418 -12.04 12.56 30.13
C LEU A 418 -12.75 12.06 31.40
N PRO A 419 -13.98 12.54 31.67
CA PRO A 419 -14.75 12.09 32.82
C PRO A 419 -14.99 10.59 32.75
N ARG A 420 -14.73 9.87 33.84
CA ARG A 420 -14.98 8.43 33.95
C ARG A 420 -16.48 8.12 33.88
N ILE A 421 -16.82 6.95 33.37
CA ILE A 421 -18.19 6.43 33.41
C ILE A 421 -18.36 5.68 34.73
N THR A 422 -19.17 6.22 35.63
CA THR A 422 -19.43 5.62 36.95
C THR A 422 -20.74 4.83 37.00
N THR A 423 -21.72 5.20 36.18
CA THR A 423 -23.07 4.61 36.18
C THR A 423 -23.36 3.86 34.87
N ILE A 424 -24.22 2.85 34.96
CA ILE A 424 -24.66 2.06 33.78
C ILE A 424 -25.56 2.91 32.88
N SER A 425 -26.37 3.80 33.46
CA SER A 425 -27.30 4.68 32.77
C SER A 425 -26.65 5.90 32.09
N ASP A 426 -25.31 5.99 32.08
CA ASP A 426 -24.60 7.05 31.37
C ASP A 426 -24.89 6.96 29.86
N PRO A 427 -25.31 8.06 29.20
CA PRO A 427 -25.65 8.05 27.77
C PRO A 427 -24.49 7.57 26.89
N ARG A 428 -23.24 7.74 27.32
CA ARG A 428 -22.05 7.29 26.59
C ARG A 428 -22.01 5.77 26.44
N ASN A 429 -22.59 5.01 27.38
CA ASN A 429 -22.74 3.56 27.23
C ASN A 429 -23.67 3.20 26.09
N GLY A 430 -24.75 3.98 25.89
CA GLY A 430 -25.65 3.83 24.75
C GLY A 430 -24.93 4.10 23.43
N VAL A 431 -24.11 5.15 23.36
CA VAL A 431 -23.29 5.47 22.18
C VAL A 431 -22.31 4.33 21.87
N SER A 432 -21.63 3.80 22.89
CA SER A 432 -20.73 2.64 22.74
C SER A 432 -21.47 1.41 22.20
N LEU A 433 -22.66 1.11 22.74
CA LEU A 433 -23.46 -0.02 22.27
C LEU A 433 -23.83 0.12 20.79
N VAL A 434 -24.29 1.30 20.37
CA VAL A 434 -24.63 1.58 18.96
C VAL A 434 -23.40 1.45 18.07
N PHE A 435 -22.27 2.02 18.47
CA PHE A 435 -21.01 1.96 17.73
C PHE A 435 -20.57 0.50 17.47
N TYR A 436 -20.47 -0.31 18.52
CA TYR A 436 -20.07 -1.71 18.39
C TYR A 436 -21.12 -2.55 17.66
N SER A 437 -22.41 -2.24 17.80
CA SER A 437 -23.48 -2.90 17.04
C SER A 437 -23.35 -2.64 15.54
N ILE A 438 -23.11 -1.39 15.13
CA ILE A 438 -22.89 -1.04 13.71
C ILE A 438 -21.65 -1.74 13.17
N LEU A 439 -20.53 -1.70 13.91
CA LEU A 439 -19.29 -2.36 13.52
C LEU A 439 -19.48 -3.88 13.37
N GLY A 440 -20.19 -4.50 14.32
CA GLY A 440 -20.54 -5.92 14.30
C GLY A 440 -21.44 -6.27 13.12
N LEU A 441 -22.46 -5.47 12.84
CA LEU A 441 -23.37 -5.68 11.70
C LEU A 441 -22.67 -5.56 10.35
N ILE A 442 -21.78 -4.57 10.18
CA ILE A 442 -20.97 -4.41 8.96
C ILE A 442 -20.08 -5.64 8.78
N THR A 443 -19.34 -6.02 9.83
CA THR A 443 -18.44 -7.17 9.81
C THR A 443 -19.19 -8.47 9.51
N TYR A 444 -20.33 -8.69 10.17
CA TYR A 444 -21.20 -9.86 9.95
C TYR A 444 -21.75 -9.90 8.52
N LYS A 445 -22.26 -8.79 7.98
CA LYS A 445 -22.77 -8.73 6.60
C LYS A 445 -21.66 -9.01 5.58
N CYS A 446 -20.49 -8.41 5.77
CA CYS A 446 -19.31 -8.68 4.96
C CYS A 446 -18.92 -10.16 5.03
N TRP A 447 -18.87 -10.73 6.24
CA TRP A 447 -18.53 -12.13 6.46
C TRP A 447 -19.53 -13.11 5.83
N LYS A 448 -20.83 -12.86 5.98
CA LYS A 448 -21.88 -13.68 5.36
C LYS A 448 -21.85 -13.62 3.84
N THR A 449 -21.57 -12.45 3.27
CA THR A 449 -21.37 -12.27 1.82
C THR A 449 -20.16 -13.06 1.34
N LEU A 450 -19.08 -12.98 2.11
CA LEU A 450 -17.89 -13.78 1.94
C LEU A 450 -18.22 -15.29 1.95
N GLU A 451 -18.99 -15.81 2.91
CA GLU A 451 -19.37 -17.22 3.01
C GLU A 451 -20.26 -17.70 1.87
N LYS A 452 -21.29 -16.92 1.51
CA LYS A 452 -22.23 -17.25 0.42
C LYS A 452 -21.54 -17.43 -0.94
N MET A 453 -20.41 -16.77 -1.16
CA MET A 453 -19.63 -16.87 -2.40
C MET A 453 -18.64 -18.04 -2.42
N LYS A 454 -18.68 -18.95 -1.44
CA LYS A 454 -17.95 -20.22 -1.46
C LYS A 454 -18.44 -21.03 -2.66
N MET A 455 -17.66 -21.03 -3.74
CA MET A 455 -17.88 -21.93 -4.87
C MET A 455 -17.96 -23.38 -4.35
N PRO A 456 -18.98 -24.16 -4.72
CA PRO A 456 -19.11 -25.54 -4.26
C PRO A 456 -17.99 -26.39 -4.88
N ARG A 457 -16.90 -26.61 -4.16
CA ARG A 457 -15.87 -27.59 -4.54
C ARG A 457 -16.43 -29.01 -4.60
N ASP A 458 -17.50 -29.29 -3.85
CA ASP A 458 -18.02 -30.66 -3.68
C ASP A 458 -19.04 -31.10 -4.74
N LYS A 459 -19.46 -30.21 -5.66
CA LYS A 459 -20.29 -30.62 -6.80
C LYS A 459 -19.49 -31.10 -8.01
N LEU A 460 -18.19 -30.75 -8.12
CA LEU A 460 -17.33 -31.30 -9.19
C LEU A 460 -16.84 -32.72 -8.91
N THR A 461 -16.79 -33.13 -7.64
CA THR A 461 -16.36 -34.49 -7.24
C THR A 461 -17.50 -35.49 -7.27
N LYS A 462 -18.76 -35.09 -7.00
CA LYS A 462 -19.92 -35.97 -7.22
C LYS A 462 -20.27 -36.18 -8.70
N SER A 463 -19.94 -35.22 -9.59
CA SER A 463 -20.08 -35.46 -11.04
C SER A 463 -19.07 -36.48 -11.56
N LYS A 464 -17.87 -36.59 -10.96
CA LYS A 464 -16.84 -37.54 -11.43
C LYS A 464 -17.25 -39.01 -11.36
N LYS A 465 -18.22 -39.40 -10.52
CA LYS A 465 -18.73 -40.78 -10.48
C LYS A 465 -19.88 -41.08 -11.45
N THR A 466 -20.43 -40.06 -12.13
CA THR A 466 -21.50 -40.24 -13.13
C THR A 466 -21.08 -39.80 -14.54
N THR A 467 -19.85 -39.29 -14.71
CA THR A 467 -19.35 -38.79 -16.01
C THR A 467 -18.32 -39.72 -16.68
N GLU A 468 -18.19 -40.98 -16.25
CA GLU A 468 -17.43 -42.01 -17.00
C GLU A 468 -18.31 -42.80 -17.99
N LYS A 469 -19.62 -42.53 -18.05
CA LYS A 469 -20.55 -43.09 -19.06
C LYS A 469 -21.17 -42.05 -20.01
N ALA A 470 -20.71 -40.80 -19.97
CA ALA A 470 -21.20 -39.73 -20.84
C ALA A 470 -20.03 -39.04 -21.57
N LEU A 471 -19.23 -39.83 -22.28
CA LEU A 471 -18.16 -39.35 -23.16
C LEU A 471 -18.59 -39.49 -24.63
N VAL A 472 -19.80 -39.03 -24.92
CA VAL A 472 -20.29 -38.70 -26.26
C VAL A 472 -21.15 -37.44 -26.11
N ILE A 473 -20.52 -36.28 -25.91
CA ILE A 473 -21.21 -34.98 -26.00
C ILE A 473 -20.32 -34.03 -26.80
N SER A 474 -20.97 -33.42 -27.77
CA SER A 474 -20.51 -32.59 -28.86
C SER A 474 -19.68 -31.37 -28.46
N ASN A 475 -18.86 -30.97 -29.43
CA ASN A 475 -17.75 -30.03 -29.37
C ASN A 475 -18.18 -28.53 -29.38
N GLU A 476 -19.16 -28.11 -28.57
CA GLU A 476 -19.62 -26.72 -28.55
C GLU A 476 -19.22 -25.93 -27.29
N SER A 477 -18.53 -24.80 -27.53
CA SER A 477 -18.61 -23.53 -26.78
C SER A 477 -17.45 -23.07 -25.84
N LEU A 478 -16.20 -23.16 -26.30
CA LEU A 478 -15.14 -22.20 -25.94
C LEU A 478 -15.15 -21.01 -26.93
N LYS A 479 -15.74 -19.87 -26.54
CA LYS A 479 -15.87 -18.68 -27.43
C LYS A 479 -14.69 -17.70 -27.29
N TRP A 480 -13.91 -17.62 -28.36
CA TRP A 480 -12.84 -16.67 -28.67
C TRP A 480 -13.39 -15.28 -29.03
N VAL A 481 -12.59 -14.24 -28.80
CA VAL A 481 -12.85 -12.90 -29.35
C VAL A 481 -12.21 -12.84 -30.74
N CYS A 482 -13.01 -12.96 -31.79
CA CYS A 482 -12.54 -12.81 -33.18
C CYS A 482 -12.72 -11.36 -33.66
N ARG A 483 -11.78 -10.88 -34.50
CA ARG A 483 -11.96 -9.66 -35.30
C ARG A 483 -12.96 -9.94 -36.43
N CYS A 484 -13.80 -8.96 -36.76
CA CYS A 484 -14.67 -9.04 -37.92
C CYS A 484 -13.81 -9.16 -39.20
N HIS A 485 -14.07 -10.15 -40.06
CA HIS A 485 -13.31 -10.32 -41.31
C HIS A 485 -13.54 -9.15 -42.28
N VAL A 486 -14.71 -8.50 -42.21
CA VAL A 486 -15.12 -7.45 -43.15
C VAL A 486 -14.53 -6.09 -42.77
N CYS A 487 -14.46 -5.73 -41.49
CA CYS A 487 -14.02 -4.39 -41.07
C CYS A 487 -12.84 -4.38 -40.08
N HIS A 488 -12.31 -5.56 -39.72
CA HIS A 488 -11.16 -5.76 -38.82
C HIS A 488 -11.27 -5.16 -37.39
N TYR A 489 -12.40 -4.56 -37.01
CA TYR A 489 -12.65 -4.07 -35.65
C TYR A 489 -13.05 -5.20 -34.68
N ASN A 490 -12.82 -4.96 -33.39
CA ASN A 490 -13.29 -5.82 -32.31
C ASN A 490 -14.83 -5.72 -32.20
N ILE A 491 -15.51 -6.86 -32.09
CA ILE A 491 -16.97 -6.94 -32.05
C ILE A 491 -17.50 -6.23 -30.79
N THR A 492 -18.20 -5.10 -30.98
CA THR A 492 -18.95 -4.34 -29.95
C THR A 492 -20.40 -4.13 -30.42
N ASN A 493 -21.32 -3.71 -29.53
CA ASN A 493 -22.72 -3.44 -29.93
C ASN A 493 -22.85 -2.33 -31.00
N ALA A 494 -21.94 -1.35 -30.99
CA ALA A 494 -21.89 -0.30 -32.01
C ALA A 494 -21.52 -0.88 -33.40
N HIS A 495 -20.61 -1.86 -33.43
CA HIS A 495 -20.22 -2.56 -34.65
C HIS A 495 -21.37 -3.35 -35.28
N THR A 496 -22.22 -4.02 -34.49
CA THR A 496 -23.38 -4.76 -35.01
C THR A 496 -24.44 -3.87 -35.64
N LEU A 497 -24.56 -2.60 -35.21
CA LEU A 497 -25.50 -1.64 -35.80
C LEU A 497 -24.97 -1.18 -37.16
N MET A 498 -23.72 -0.70 -37.21
CA MET A 498 -23.07 -0.23 -38.45
C MET A 498 -22.99 -1.32 -39.53
N CYS A 499 -22.73 -2.56 -39.11
CA CYS A 499 -22.65 -3.73 -39.99
C CYS A 499 -24.03 -4.13 -40.56
N ARG A 500 -25.12 -3.93 -39.80
CA ARG A 500 -26.50 -4.10 -40.31
C ARG A 500 -26.88 -3.01 -41.30
N THR A 501 -26.49 -1.76 -41.06
CA THR A 501 -26.78 -0.66 -41.98
C THR A 501 -26.07 -0.85 -43.33
N ASN A 502 -24.82 -1.32 -43.33
CA ASN A 502 -24.05 -1.56 -44.55
C ASN A 502 -24.50 -2.80 -45.35
N ASN A 503 -25.11 -3.80 -44.72
CA ASN A 503 -25.58 -5.02 -45.38
C ASN A 503 -27.07 -4.96 -45.82
N ASN A 504 -27.73 -3.81 -45.67
CA ASN A 504 -29.15 -3.69 -45.98
C ASN A 504 -29.42 -3.26 -47.43
N ASN A 505 -28.76 -3.86 -48.42
CA ASN A 505 -29.15 -3.66 -49.81
C ASN A 505 -29.36 -4.99 -50.54
N ASN A 506 -30.49 -5.02 -51.26
CA ASN A 506 -31.25 -6.15 -51.77
C ASN A 506 -30.58 -6.97 -52.89
N ASN A 507 -29.28 -7.26 -52.81
CA ASN A 507 -28.61 -8.09 -53.80
C ASN A 507 -27.91 -9.30 -53.16
N ILE A 508 -28.56 -10.45 -53.29
CA ILE A 508 -28.05 -11.76 -52.88
C ILE A 508 -26.83 -12.09 -53.73
N SER A 509 -25.65 -12.02 -53.12
CA SER A 509 -24.48 -12.81 -53.55
C SER A 509 -23.98 -13.59 -52.34
N ALA A 510 -23.74 -14.89 -52.54
CA ALA A 510 -23.84 -15.94 -51.54
C ALA A 510 -22.72 -16.01 -50.47
N HIS A 511 -22.10 -14.90 -50.06
CA HIS A 511 -20.95 -14.94 -49.14
C HIS A 511 -20.94 -13.93 -47.98
N SER A 512 -22.04 -13.28 -47.62
CA SER A 512 -22.07 -12.35 -46.46
C SER A 512 -22.74 -12.93 -45.20
N VAL A 513 -22.28 -14.09 -44.71
CA VAL A 513 -22.75 -14.63 -43.42
C VAL A 513 -22.01 -13.94 -42.27
N CYS A 514 -22.56 -12.83 -41.76
CA CYS A 514 -22.08 -12.22 -40.52
C CYS A 514 -22.55 -13.03 -39.30
N THR A 515 -21.74 -13.98 -38.83
CA THR A 515 -21.99 -14.77 -37.60
C THR A 515 -21.58 -14.02 -36.33
N CYS A 516 -22.26 -12.91 -36.02
CA CYS A 516 -22.10 -12.26 -34.72
C CYS A 516 -22.85 -13.04 -33.62
N SER A 517 -22.14 -13.85 -32.85
CA SER A 517 -22.73 -14.65 -31.76
C SER A 517 -23.17 -13.77 -30.58
N ARG A 518 -24.43 -13.88 -30.15
CA ARG A 518 -24.98 -13.23 -28.94
C ARG A 518 -24.06 -13.46 -27.72
N VAL A 519 -23.71 -12.39 -27.01
CA VAL A 519 -22.98 -12.45 -25.74
C VAL A 519 -23.87 -13.09 -24.68
N ASN A 520 -23.36 -14.15 -24.07
CA ASN A 520 -24.09 -14.92 -23.05
C ASN A 520 -24.11 -14.14 -21.72
N VAL A 521 -25.30 -13.85 -21.21
CA VAL A 521 -25.58 -13.07 -19.97
C VAL A 521 -24.81 -13.62 -18.75
N LYS A 522 -24.42 -14.90 -18.77
CA LYS A 522 -23.55 -15.54 -17.76
C LYS A 522 -22.19 -14.84 -17.56
N LYS A 523 -21.65 -14.13 -18.57
CA LYS A 523 -20.35 -13.42 -18.46
C LYS A 523 -20.49 -12.11 -17.67
N VAL A 524 -21.64 -11.44 -17.75
CA VAL A 524 -21.95 -10.21 -17.01
C VAL A 524 -22.12 -10.50 -15.51
N PHE A 525 -22.90 -11.53 -15.16
CA PHE A 525 -23.05 -11.98 -13.76
C PHE A 525 -21.73 -12.44 -13.12
N LYS A 526 -20.77 -12.94 -13.91
CA LYS A 526 -19.45 -13.36 -13.40
C LYS A 526 -18.58 -12.15 -13.03
N ASN A 527 -18.63 -11.07 -13.79
CA ASN A 527 -17.91 -9.83 -13.48
C ASN A 527 -18.52 -9.10 -12.27
N GLU A 528 -19.84 -9.09 -12.15
CA GLU A 528 -20.54 -8.45 -11.03
C GLU A 528 -20.23 -9.15 -9.69
N LYS A 529 -20.22 -10.50 -9.67
CA LYS A 529 -19.85 -11.28 -8.48
C LYS A 529 -18.37 -11.11 -8.09
N VAL A 530 -17.45 -11.03 -9.05
CA VAL A 530 -16.02 -10.82 -8.79
C VAL A 530 -15.76 -9.43 -8.19
N THR A 531 -16.46 -8.41 -8.68
CA THR A 531 -16.35 -7.03 -8.19
C THR A 531 -16.94 -6.88 -6.78
N SER A 532 -18.08 -7.54 -6.50
CA SER A 532 -18.67 -7.56 -5.16
C SER A 532 -17.72 -8.22 -4.13
N LEU A 533 -17.05 -9.31 -4.49
CA LEU A 533 -16.12 -10.01 -3.59
C LEU A 533 -14.87 -9.18 -3.27
N SER A 534 -14.32 -8.45 -4.24
CA SER A 534 -13.14 -7.59 -4.02
C SER A 534 -13.47 -6.41 -3.12
N VAL A 535 -14.66 -5.80 -3.25
CA VAL A 535 -15.12 -4.73 -2.35
C VAL A 535 -15.21 -5.23 -0.91
N VAL A 536 -15.84 -6.38 -0.68
CA VAL A 536 -15.99 -6.94 0.68
C VAL A 536 -14.63 -7.22 1.32
N ARG A 537 -13.67 -7.76 0.55
CA ARG A 537 -12.30 -7.96 1.03
C ARG A 537 -11.62 -6.64 1.38
N ALA A 538 -11.78 -5.61 0.54
CA ALA A 538 -11.23 -4.28 0.79
C ALA A 538 -11.80 -3.66 2.07
N VAL A 539 -13.12 -3.76 2.31
CA VAL A 539 -13.75 -3.28 3.56
C VAL A 539 -13.16 -3.98 4.78
N LEU A 540 -13.13 -5.32 4.78
CA LEU A 540 -12.62 -6.08 5.93
C LEU A 540 -11.15 -5.79 6.20
N LEU A 541 -10.34 -5.66 5.15
CA LEU A 541 -8.93 -5.34 5.31
C LEU A 541 -8.73 -3.91 5.81
N SER A 542 -9.51 -2.94 5.34
CA SER A 542 -9.45 -1.55 5.81
C SER A 542 -9.88 -1.43 7.29
N LEU A 543 -10.91 -2.20 7.70
CA LEU A 543 -11.27 -2.34 9.11
C LEU A 543 -10.14 -2.99 9.92
N ALA A 544 -9.47 -4.01 9.40
CA ALA A 544 -8.32 -4.61 10.07
C ALA A 544 -7.16 -3.62 10.26
N PHE A 545 -6.84 -2.81 9.24
CA PHE A 545 -5.86 -1.72 9.34
C PHE A 545 -6.25 -0.65 10.37
N THR A 546 -7.53 -0.51 10.69
CA THR A 546 -7.99 0.41 11.74
C THR A 546 -7.90 -0.24 13.12
N VAL A 547 -8.39 -1.47 13.25
CA VAL A 547 -8.61 -2.13 14.56
C VAL A 547 -7.35 -2.80 15.10
N ILE A 548 -6.62 -3.58 14.28
CA ILE A 548 -5.50 -4.39 14.75
C ILE A 548 -4.35 -3.53 15.31
N PRO A 549 -3.85 -2.47 14.62
CA PRO A 549 -2.79 -1.63 15.18
C PRO A 549 -3.26 -0.78 16.36
N PHE A 550 -4.56 -0.52 16.50
CA PHE A 550 -5.11 0.24 17.62
C PHE A 550 -5.35 -0.61 18.87
N LEU A 551 -5.56 -1.93 18.72
CA LEU A 551 -5.91 -2.85 19.81
C LEU A 551 -4.99 -2.75 21.04
N PRO A 552 -3.64 -2.67 20.90
CA PRO A 552 -2.73 -2.49 22.03
C PRO A 552 -2.99 -1.23 22.87
N ALA A 553 -3.55 -0.18 22.27
CA ALA A 553 -3.79 1.11 22.92
C ALA A 553 -5.21 1.25 23.50
N THR A 554 -6.08 0.25 23.30
CA THR A 554 -7.49 0.34 23.72
C THR A 554 -7.72 0.24 25.23
N ASN A 555 -6.70 -0.14 26.02
CA ASN A 555 -6.83 -0.50 27.43
C ASN A 555 -7.77 -1.71 27.72
N LEU A 556 -8.25 -2.42 26.69
CA LEU A 556 -9.18 -3.56 26.84
C LEU A 556 -8.47 -4.88 27.18
N LEU A 557 -7.28 -5.10 26.64
CA LEU A 557 -6.51 -6.34 26.86
C LEU A 557 -5.53 -6.20 28.04
N PHE A 558 -4.88 -5.05 28.12
CA PHE A 558 -3.94 -4.68 29.18
C PHE A 558 -3.98 -3.17 29.33
N TYR A 559 -3.69 -2.68 30.53
CA TYR A 559 -3.70 -1.24 30.80
C TYR A 559 -2.42 -0.59 30.29
N VAL A 560 -2.59 0.59 29.71
CA VAL A 560 -1.54 1.43 29.14
C VAL A 560 -1.48 2.74 29.91
N GLY A 561 -0.29 3.34 30.01
CA GLY A 561 -0.07 4.59 30.73
C GLY A 561 -0.61 5.86 30.06
N PHE A 562 -1.68 5.78 29.28
CA PHE A 562 -2.42 6.94 28.79
C PHE A 562 -3.89 6.56 28.54
N VAL A 563 -4.78 7.56 28.63
CA VAL A 563 -6.21 7.39 28.35
C VAL A 563 -6.49 7.53 26.85
N VAL A 564 -6.06 8.64 26.25
CA VAL A 564 -6.13 8.91 24.81
C VAL A 564 -4.82 9.58 24.38
N ALA A 565 -4.37 9.30 23.16
CA ALA A 565 -3.23 9.96 22.55
C ALA A 565 -3.43 10.00 21.03
N GLU A 566 -3.32 11.17 20.42
CA GLU A 566 -3.66 11.37 19.01
C GLU A 566 -2.66 10.67 18.09
N ARG A 567 -1.37 10.74 18.43
CA ARG A 567 -0.28 10.04 17.73
C ARG A 567 -0.54 8.55 17.54
N VAL A 568 -1.27 7.91 18.45
CA VAL A 568 -1.61 6.48 18.37
C VAL A 568 -2.57 6.19 17.21
N LEU A 569 -3.37 7.18 16.79
CA LEU A 569 -4.28 7.09 15.66
C LEU A 569 -3.58 7.25 14.31
N TYR A 570 -2.29 7.63 14.27
CA TYR A 570 -1.57 7.83 13.01
C TYR A 570 -1.63 6.58 12.11
N LEU A 571 -1.22 5.41 12.62
CA LEU A 571 -1.28 4.16 11.85
C LEU A 571 -2.72 3.63 11.63
N PRO A 572 -3.61 3.55 12.65
CA PRO A 572 -5.02 3.20 12.49
C PRO A 572 -5.79 4.04 11.47
N SER A 573 -5.48 5.34 11.38
CA SER A 573 -6.13 6.25 10.43
C SER A 573 -5.93 5.84 8.97
N ALA A 574 -4.89 5.06 8.65
CA ALA A 574 -4.69 4.50 7.32
C ALA A 574 -5.87 3.61 6.89
N GLY A 575 -6.39 2.79 7.80
CA GLY A 575 -7.58 1.97 7.57
C GLY A 575 -8.85 2.81 7.39
N PHE A 576 -9.00 3.87 8.18
CA PHE A 576 -10.07 4.85 8.02
C PHE A 576 -10.02 5.54 6.65
N CYS A 577 -8.85 6.02 6.23
CA CYS A 577 -8.65 6.68 4.94
C CYS A 577 -8.96 5.73 3.77
N LEU A 578 -8.62 4.44 3.89
CA LEU A 578 -8.97 3.42 2.89
C LEU A 578 -10.49 3.22 2.76
N LEU A 579 -11.23 3.25 3.87
CA LEU A 579 -12.70 3.18 3.87
C LEU A 579 -13.32 4.41 3.22
N VAL A 580 -12.81 5.61 3.54
CA VAL A 580 -13.26 6.88 2.92
C VAL A 580 -12.97 6.86 1.41
N GLY A 581 -11.79 6.40 1.00
CA GLY A 581 -11.42 6.25 -0.41
C GLY A 581 -12.34 5.28 -1.15
N LEU A 582 -12.62 4.11 -0.57
CA LEU A 582 -13.56 3.13 -1.14
C LEU A 582 -14.98 3.69 -1.25
N GLY A 583 -15.47 4.36 -0.21
CA GLY A 583 -16.79 5.02 -0.19
C GLY A 583 -16.91 6.10 -1.26
N SER A 584 -15.89 6.93 -1.39
CA SER A 584 -15.82 8.01 -2.40
C SER A 584 -15.79 7.46 -3.82
N ALA A 585 -15.01 6.39 -4.06
CA ALA A 585 -14.96 5.74 -5.36
C ALA A 585 -16.30 5.11 -5.74
N LYS A 586 -17.06 4.57 -4.78
CA LYS A 586 -18.40 4.05 -5.00
C LYS A 586 -19.42 5.17 -5.27
N LEU A 587 -19.34 6.27 -4.53
CA LEU A 587 -20.20 7.44 -4.75
C LEU A 587 -19.97 8.05 -6.14
N TRP A 588 -18.72 8.03 -6.63
CA TRP A 588 -18.35 8.50 -7.96
C TRP A 588 -19.00 7.71 -9.11
N GLU A 589 -19.33 6.43 -8.91
CA GLU A 589 -20.04 5.65 -9.95
C GLU A 589 -21.43 6.23 -10.23
N VAL A 590 -22.07 6.83 -9.23
CA VAL A 590 -23.41 7.39 -9.36
C VAL A 590 -23.34 8.81 -9.92
N ARG A 591 -23.59 8.96 -11.23
CA ARG A 591 -23.48 10.24 -11.97
C ARG A 591 -24.16 11.42 -11.27
N ARG A 592 -25.36 11.21 -10.71
CA ARG A 592 -26.15 12.23 -10.00
C ARG A 592 -25.41 12.84 -8.81
N PHE A 593 -24.61 12.03 -8.10
CA PHE A 593 -23.93 12.47 -6.88
C PHE A 593 -22.50 12.92 -7.10
N ARG A 594 -21.96 12.91 -8.33
CA ARG A 594 -20.56 13.27 -8.59
C ARG A 594 -20.21 14.68 -8.14
N TYR A 595 -21.01 15.67 -8.52
CA TYR A 595 -20.75 17.06 -8.14
C TYR A 595 -20.84 17.26 -6.62
N LEU A 596 -21.84 16.67 -5.97
CA LEU A 596 -21.96 16.67 -4.51
C LEU A 596 -20.78 15.96 -3.82
N ALA A 597 -20.33 14.83 -4.37
CA ALA A 597 -19.20 14.07 -3.84
C ALA A 597 -17.89 14.88 -3.94
N VAL A 598 -17.66 15.55 -5.07
CA VAL A 598 -16.50 16.45 -5.25
C VAL A 598 -16.59 17.64 -4.32
N ALA A 599 -17.73 18.34 -4.29
CA ALA A 599 -17.92 19.50 -3.42
C ALA A 599 -17.72 19.13 -1.93
N GLY A 600 -18.28 17.99 -1.51
CA GLY A 600 -18.10 17.45 -0.16
C GLY A 600 -16.65 17.11 0.14
N LEU A 601 -15.95 16.44 -0.78
CA LEU A 601 -14.53 16.09 -0.63
C LEU A 601 -13.65 17.35 -0.57
N VAL A 602 -13.88 18.34 -1.44
CA VAL A 602 -13.13 19.60 -1.44
C VAL A 602 -13.37 20.36 -0.15
N THR A 603 -14.62 20.46 0.32
CA THR A 603 -14.95 21.11 1.59
C THR A 603 -14.25 20.41 2.76
N LEU A 604 -14.29 19.08 2.79
CA LEU A 604 -13.61 18.28 3.81
C LEU A 604 -12.09 18.51 3.79
N LEU A 605 -11.48 18.48 2.60
CA LEU A 605 -10.04 18.72 2.44
C LEU A 605 -9.66 20.13 2.87
N LEU A 606 -10.42 21.16 2.50
CA LEU A 606 -10.17 22.53 2.94
C LEU A 606 -10.27 22.66 4.46
N ALA A 607 -11.30 22.08 5.07
CA ALA A 607 -11.48 22.09 6.52
C ALA A 607 -10.33 21.36 7.23
N PHE A 608 -9.94 20.18 6.74
CA PHE A 608 -8.84 19.40 7.30
C PHE A 608 -7.50 20.11 7.12
N SER A 609 -7.20 20.62 5.92
CA SER A 609 -6.00 21.41 5.64
C SER A 609 -5.90 22.64 6.54
N ALA A 610 -6.98 23.41 6.70
CA ALA A 610 -7.00 24.57 7.59
C ALA A 610 -6.74 24.17 9.05
N ARG A 611 -7.40 23.10 9.52
CA ARG A 611 -7.21 22.60 10.89
C ARG A 611 -5.78 22.08 11.12
N THR A 612 -5.19 21.40 10.15
CA THR A 612 -3.80 20.92 10.23
C THR A 612 -2.81 22.07 10.31
N ILE A 613 -2.94 23.09 9.44
CA ILE A 613 -2.04 24.25 9.45
C ILE A 613 -2.15 25.01 10.78
N LEU A 614 -3.36 25.23 11.28
CA LEU A 614 -3.59 25.87 12.58
C LEU A 614 -3.00 25.04 13.72
N ARG A 615 -3.22 23.72 13.70
CA ARG A 615 -2.71 22.82 14.75
C ARG A 615 -1.20 22.76 14.75
N ASN A 616 -0.53 22.87 13.59
CA ASN A 616 0.94 22.92 13.53
C ASN A 616 1.51 24.14 14.28
N GLU A 617 0.79 25.27 14.28
CA GLU A 617 1.23 26.48 14.99
C GLU A 617 1.23 26.30 16.52
N ASP A 618 0.36 25.44 17.05
CA ASP A 618 0.35 25.10 18.48
C ASP A 618 1.66 24.42 18.90
N TRP A 619 2.27 23.64 17.99
CA TRP A 619 3.54 22.93 18.24
C TRP A 619 4.78 23.80 18.03
N ARG A 620 4.62 25.10 17.73
CA ARG A 620 5.76 25.98 17.42
C ARG A 620 6.62 26.29 18.64
N THR A 621 6.01 26.48 19.81
CA THR A 621 6.69 26.82 21.07
C THR A 621 5.98 26.15 22.25
N GLU A 622 6.67 25.89 23.35
CA GLU A 622 6.07 25.26 24.53
C GLU A 622 4.90 26.08 25.11
N GLU A 623 5.03 27.41 25.12
CA GLU A 623 3.98 28.29 25.60
C GLU A 623 2.69 28.17 24.78
N LYS A 624 2.78 28.19 23.43
CA LYS A 624 1.60 28.01 22.56
C LYS A 624 0.98 26.63 22.75
N LEU A 625 1.82 25.60 22.84
CA LEU A 625 1.37 24.23 23.02
C LEU A 625 0.54 24.08 24.30
N TYR A 626 1.03 24.58 25.43
CA TYR A 626 0.32 24.50 26.70
C TYR A 626 -0.92 25.38 26.73
N ARG A 627 -0.85 26.61 26.19
CA ARG A 627 -2.04 27.48 26.07
C ARG A 627 -3.16 26.83 25.26
N SER A 628 -2.84 26.11 24.18
CA SER A 628 -3.84 25.43 23.34
C SER A 628 -4.62 24.34 24.07
N ALA A 629 -4.02 23.72 25.09
CA ALA A 629 -4.57 22.55 25.78
C ALA A 629 -5.18 22.84 27.15
N VAL A 630 -5.16 24.10 27.61
CA VAL A 630 -5.73 24.53 28.89
C VAL A 630 -7.19 24.08 29.07
N ASN A 631 -7.98 24.07 28.00
CA ASN A 631 -9.38 23.68 28.07
C ASN A 631 -9.60 22.17 28.20
N ILE A 632 -8.62 21.34 27.80
CA ILE A 632 -8.74 19.88 27.73
C ILE A 632 -8.09 19.22 28.95
N ASN A 633 -6.87 19.63 29.29
CA ASN A 633 -6.16 19.15 30.47
C ASN A 633 -5.63 20.33 31.30
N PRO A 634 -6.53 21.11 31.95
CA PRO A 634 -6.15 22.30 32.69
C PRO A 634 -5.03 22.08 33.72
N PRO A 635 -5.07 21.04 34.59
CA PRO A 635 -4.03 20.87 35.62
C PRO A 635 -2.62 20.78 35.03
N LYS A 636 -2.42 19.90 34.04
CA LYS A 636 -1.10 19.66 33.46
C LYS A 636 -0.67 20.79 32.53
N ALA A 637 -1.60 21.35 31.75
CA ALA A 637 -1.33 22.47 30.86
C ALA A 637 -0.90 23.72 31.65
N TYR A 638 -1.62 24.08 32.72
CA TYR A 638 -1.25 25.22 33.56
C TYR A 638 0.05 24.99 34.35
N GLY A 639 0.27 23.77 34.87
CA GLY A 639 1.51 23.43 35.57
C GLY A 639 2.73 23.60 34.67
N ASN A 640 2.70 23.03 33.46
CA ASN A 640 3.79 23.16 32.51
C ASN A 640 3.93 24.60 31.98
N LEU A 641 2.81 25.30 31.74
CA LEU A 641 2.82 26.71 31.35
C LEU A 641 3.51 27.58 32.41
N GLY A 642 3.23 27.35 33.70
CA GLY A 642 3.89 28.05 34.80
C GLY A 642 5.41 27.85 34.78
N SER A 643 5.87 26.61 34.56
CA SER A 643 7.31 26.31 34.46
C SER A 643 7.98 27.04 33.29
N VAL A 644 7.32 27.09 32.12
CA VAL A 644 7.82 27.85 30.95
C VAL A 644 7.87 29.35 31.24
N LEU A 645 6.80 29.92 31.79
CA LEU A 645 6.73 31.35 32.11
C LEU A 645 7.75 31.76 33.18
N SER A 646 7.98 30.89 34.17
CA SER A 646 9.02 31.06 35.19
C SER A 646 10.41 31.09 34.56
N GLY A 647 10.70 30.14 33.65
CA GLY A 647 11.95 30.11 32.88
C GLY A 647 12.17 31.34 31.99
N GLN A 648 11.10 32.01 31.56
CA GLN A 648 11.15 33.29 30.83
C GLN A 648 11.29 34.52 31.74
N GLY A 649 11.28 34.37 33.07
CA GLY A 649 11.32 35.47 34.03
C GLY A 649 9.97 36.17 34.27
N ARG A 650 8.86 35.65 33.74
CA ARG A 650 7.50 36.19 33.90
C ARG A 650 6.84 35.64 35.17
N THR A 651 7.43 35.97 36.32
CA THR A 651 7.09 35.36 37.63
C THR A 651 5.62 35.53 38.02
N ALA A 652 5.02 36.71 37.82
CA ALA A 652 3.62 36.96 38.16
C ALA A 652 2.63 36.09 37.35
N GLU A 653 2.92 35.89 36.06
CA GLU A 653 2.09 35.02 35.21
C GLU A 653 2.32 33.53 35.53
N ALA A 654 3.56 33.16 35.88
CA ALA A 654 3.89 31.81 36.32
C ALA A 654 3.16 31.45 37.62
N GLU A 655 3.18 32.33 38.61
CA GLU A 655 2.46 32.17 39.88
C GLU A 655 0.95 31.99 39.63
N TRP A 656 0.37 32.83 38.77
CA TRP A 656 -1.03 32.73 38.38
C TRP A 656 -1.34 31.36 37.74
N ALA A 657 -0.48 30.90 36.83
CA ALA A 657 -0.65 29.60 36.17
C ALA A 657 -0.55 28.44 37.17
N PHE A 658 0.43 28.43 38.06
CA PHE A 658 0.56 27.40 39.09
C PHE A 658 -0.63 27.39 40.05
N ARG A 659 -1.09 28.55 40.52
CA ARG A 659 -2.30 28.65 41.35
C ARG A 659 -3.54 28.13 40.62
N LYS A 660 -3.65 28.40 39.31
CA LYS A 660 -4.73 27.83 38.49
C LYS A 660 -4.62 26.31 38.36
N ALA A 661 -3.43 25.75 38.15
CA ALA A 661 -3.24 24.30 38.13
C ALA A 661 -3.69 23.65 39.45
N LEU A 662 -3.29 24.23 40.59
CA LEU A 662 -3.67 23.77 41.92
C LEU A 662 -5.17 23.92 42.22
N LEU A 663 -5.84 24.90 41.63
CA LEU A 663 -7.30 25.05 41.73
C LEU A 663 -8.03 23.84 41.11
N TYR A 664 -7.57 23.37 39.94
CA TYR A 664 -8.13 22.19 39.31
C TYR A 664 -7.70 20.89 40.01
N ARG A 665 -6.45 20.81 40.46
CA ARG A 665 -5.92 19.65 41.17
C ARG A 665 -4.96 20.06 42.28
N PRO A 666 -5.42 20.11 43.55
CA PRO A 666 -4.60 20.58 44.67
C PRO A 666 -3.40 19.69 45.02
N ASN A 667 -3.40 18.42 44.59
CA ASN A 667 -2.36 17.45 44.93
C ASN A 667 -1.35 17.26 43.78
N MET A 668 -0.65 18.33 43.41
CA MET A 668 0.42 18.33 42.40
C MET A 668 1.72 18.80 43.05
N ALA A 669 2.54 17.86 43.51
CA ALA A 669 3.76 18.16 44.28
C ALA A 669 4.79 18.96 43.48
N ASP A 670 4.90 18.69 42.18
CA ASP A 670 5.73 19.44 41.23
C ASP A 670 5.30 20.90 41.13
N VAL A 671 4.00 21.17 41.08
CA VAL A 671 3.47 22.53 41.03
C VAL A 671 3.67 23.26 42.36
N HIS A 672 3.46 22.58 43.50
CA HIS A 672 3.76 23.17 44.83
C HIS A 672 5.25 23.47 45.03
N TYR A 673 6.14 22.68 44.44
CA TYR A 673 7.58 22.93 44.53
C TYR A 673 8.01 24.14 43.67
N ASN A 674 7.37 24.33 42.52
CA ASN A 674 7.71 25.41 41.59
C ASN A 674 7.04 26.76 41.90
N LEU A 675 5.94 26.75 42.65
CA LEU A 675 5.22 27.94 43.16
C LEU A 675 5.91 28.50 44.40
#